data_AF-A0AAW0C0T8-F1
#
_entry.id   AF-A0AAW0C0T8-F1
#
_cell.length_a   1.000
_cell.length_b   1.000
_cell.length_c   1.000
_cell.angle_alpha   90.00
_cell.angle_beta   90.00
_cell.angle_gamma   90.00
#
_symmetry.space_group_name_H-M   'P 1'
#
loop_
_entity.id
_entity.type
_entity.pdbx_description
1 polymer ?
#
loop_
_entity_poly.entity_id
_entity_poly.type
_entity_poly.pdbx_seq_one_letter_code
_entity_poly.pdbx_strand_id
1 'polypeptide(L)'
;MKAFVSLALLGASSVFASKASLSNVERVTKLPIQTDKFIVEVSHAEDIPNKRELGTAHEQLYRSLRARKISFDVHKEYDAPGIFVGAALTLENAQDVSDILKTEGVVAIRPVRTFPRPVPVSFKHISPGDKGLPDSESTHISTGVDKLHAKGITGKGIKIGMLTLLSLDTGTDYTHPFLGGGFGPGFKVAGGYDLVGDAYTGSNAPVPDADPLDQCAGLLMDSYLQELTLPYGIIGANPGNPFNISGVAYDSTIFSYRIFGCNGSVNDDVIVDALLRGVKDKMDILTMSLGGADGWTESTGSVVSSRIAASGKIVTIAAGNEGASGAWYSSSPGNAIDAISVASTDNTIVPLQTITVGGVTHDPIVYYATFPLPINETRPLYATSNDTAIVDDACNPLPASTPDLSGFVVLVRRGTCPFTTKIANIAASGANAALIYDNGNGFAGIEVGDFHAVLIQAEDGVFLAQQYAAGQSMSVTFPQTGGSVDFPSPTGGLVSDFTTYGPTNDLYFKPSFAAPGGSIMSTYPVTLGTWALLSGTSMATPHTAGSSALLLQVKGKTAAVARGARTLFQATAQPISSSHTDGDPLQTVSQQGAGLIQVYDAIYGTTLLSKTELLLNDTKHFVGTQKFSVKNAGKTVKTYTLRHTPAGSAVTIGPNSILPGLGPVALTTQYASVSFNTGKFTLRPGQSHEVVATIKPPKGVDTTTYPVYSGFIHVTSGSESVHATYLGLAASIKDKQVIDNTDIIFGVQLPVVLDSTGNVQQAPVNYTLVGTDAPTIIWRQAFGTPLLRLDLVASDISLNGTLNKRGAISFTSSHKGGSFAKVPTLGALLEIPYLGRNDENEETLDNTLVLSKTFANGTTIRSGSYKVLLRALRVTGDPTNEADYESWLSPIIGISA
;
A
#
# COMPACT_ATOMS: atom_id res chain seq x y z
N MET A 1 23.75 21.62 -30.20
CA MET A 1 25.16 21.77 -29.77
C MET A 1 25.16 22.60 -28.50
N LYS A 2 25.81 22.11 -27.44
CA LYS A 2 25.83 22.59 -26.04
C LYS A 2 24.58 22.26 -25.22
N ALA A 3 24.85 21.50 -24.16
CA ALA A 3 23.94 20.94 -23.18
C ALA A 3 23.19 22.02 -22.41
N PHE A 4 21.86 21.90 -22.37
CA PHE A 4 21.04 22.43 -21.29
C PHE A 4 20.53 21.22 -20.52
N VAL A 5 21.16 20.98 -19.38
CA VAL A 5 20.68 20.10 -18.33
C VAL A 5 19.44 20.78 -17.76
N SER A 6 18.25 20.21 -18.01
CA SER A 6 17.03 20.62 -17.31
C SER A 6 17.20 20.27 -15.84
N LEU A 7 17.58 21.29 -15.07
CA LEU A 7 17.60 21.29 -13.63
C LEU A 7 16.14 21.14 -13.16
N ALA A 8 15.73 19.90 -12.83
CA ALA A 8 14.56 19.66 -11.98
C ALA A 8 14.90 20.01 -10.52
N LEU A 9 15.40 21.23 -10.31
CA LEU A 9 15.55 21.88 -9.01
C LEU A 9 14.49 22.97 -8.97
N LEU A 10 13.33 22.63 -8.40
CA LEU A 10 12.49 23.47 -7.52
C LEU A 10 11.19 22.71 -7.29
N GLY A 11 11.17 22.02 -6.16
CA GLY A 11 10.16 21.07 -5.70
C GLY A 11 10.71 20.24 -4.53
N ALA A 12 12.03 20.03 -4.48
CA ALA A 12 12.77 19.67 -3.27
C ALA A 12 13.01 20.91 -2.38
N SER A 13 11.98 21.70 -2.12
CA SER A 13 11.92 22.46 -0.88
C SER A 13 11.51 21.46 0.19
N SER A 14 12.45 21.15 1.07
CA SER A 14 12.22 20.65 2.43
C SER A 14 10.79 20.92 2.92
N VAL A 15 9.87 19.99 2.69
CA VAL A 15 8.70 19.84 3.53
C VAL A 15 9.20 19.11 4.77
N PHE A 16 10.00 19.82 5.57
CA PHE A 16 9.82 19.63 6.99
C PHE A 16 8.48 20.31 7.25
N ALA A 17 7.45 19.48 7.47
CA ALA A 17 6.25 19.92 8.13
C ALA A 17 6.65 20.83 9.31
N SER A 18 5.83 21.83 9.62
CA SER A 18 5.91 22.50 10.93
C SER A 18 6.17 21.44 12.00
N LYS A 19 7.25 21.59 12.77
CA LYS A 19 7.64 20.61 13.81
C LYS A 19 6.38 20.19 14.57
N ALA A 20 6.07 18.90 14.58
CA ALA A 20 4.91 18.39 15.28
C ALA A 20 5.07 18.76 16.77
N SER A 21 4.04 19.38 17.35
CA SER A 21 4.12 19.76 18.75
C SER A 21 3.93 18.52 19.62
N LEU A 22 4.85 18.29 20.56
CA LEU A 22 4.66 17.27 21.60
C LEU A 22 3.38 17.50 22.43
N SER A 23 2.88 18.74 22.51
CA SER A 23 1.60 19.04 23.16
C SER A 23 0.40 18.41 22.45
N ASN A 24 0.54 18.06 21.17
CA ASN A 24 -0.52 17.48 20.35
C ASN A 24 -0.46 15.95 20.35
N VAL A 25 0.58 15.34 20.95
CA VAL A 25 0.64 13.88 21.09
C VAL A 25 -0.38 13.45 22.13
N GLU A 26 -1.33 12.64 21.71
CA GLU A 26 -2.31 12.05 22.61
C GLU A 26 -1.61 11.18 23.66
N ARG A 27 -1.97 11.38 24.93
CA ARG A 27 -1.39 10.61 26.04
C ARG A 27 -2.14 9.29 26.23
N VAL A 28 -2.14 8.50 25.17
CA VAL A 28 -2.71 7.16 25.09
C VAL A 28 -1.68 6.21 24.49
N THR A 29 -1.72 4.94 24.90
CA THR A 29 -0.85 3.94 24.30
C THR A 29 -1.24 3.73 22.84
N LYS A 30 -0.29 4.01 21.93
CA LYS A 30 -0.47 4.01 20.49
C LYS A 30 0.56 3.04 19.89
N LEU A 31 0.09 1.82 19.61
CA LEU A 31 0.89 0.72 19.07
C LEU A 31 0.12 0.03 17.94
N PRO A 32 0.81 -0.49 16.90
CA PRO A 32 0.16 -1.18 15.79
C PRO A 32 -0.29 -2.62 16.13
N ILE A 33 -0.35 -2.98 17.42
CA ILE A 33 -0.67 -4.32 17.92
C ILE A 33 -1.64 -4.25 19.10
N GLN A 34 -2.38 -5.34 19.30
CA GLN A 34 -3.09 -5.63 20.54
C GLN A 34 -2.09 -6.29 21.51
N THR A 35 -1.84 -5.65 22.66
CA THR A 35 -0.73 -6.04 23.56
C THR A 35 -0.98 -7.34 24.35
N ASP A 36 -2.24 -7.76 24.47
CA ASP A 36 -2.69 -8.93 25.23
C ASP A 36 -3.27 -10.06 24.35
N LYS A 37 -3.50 -9.80 23.05
CA LYS A 37 -4.04 -10.77 22.09
C LYS A 37 -2.94 -11.35 21.21
N PHE A 38 -2.92 -12.68 21.10
CA PHE A 38 -1.91 -13.41 20.34
C PHE A 38 -2.54 -14.50 19.48
N ILE A 39 -1.92 -14.76 18.32
CA ILE A 39 -2.17 -15.95 17.53
C ILE A 39 -1.03 -16.93 17.80
N VAL A 40 -1.37 -18.07 18.39
CA VAL A 40 -0.45 -19.19 18.64
C VAL A 40 -0.60 -20.21 17.52
N GLU A 41 0.47 -20.42 16.79
CA GLU A 41 0.59 -21.47 15.78
C GLU A 41 1.15 -22.74 16.41
N VAL A 42 0.52 -23.88 16.12
CA VAL A 42 0.94 -25.19 16.64
C VAL A 42 1.22 -26.16 15.49
N SER A 43 2.12 -27.09 15.73
CA SER A 43 2.38 -28.21 14.83
C SER A 43 1.19 -29.16 14.82
N HIS A 44 1.11 -29.99 13.79
CA HIS A 44 0.11 -31.05 13.73
C HIS A 44 0.26 -32.00 14.92
N ALA A 45 -0.88 -32.50 15.42
CA ALA A 45 -0.91 -33.40 16.58
C ALA A 45 -0.05 -34.67 16.37
N GLU A 46 0.19 -35.05 15.11
CA GLU A 46 1.02 -36.21 14.77
C GLU A 46 2.53 -35.96 14.88
N ASP A 47 2.96 -34.71 14.86
CA ASP A 47 4.36 -34.26 14.89
C ASP A 47 4.83 -33.84 16.29
N ILE A 48 3.90 -33.76 17.26
CA ILE A 48 4.23 -33.44 18.66
C ILE A 48 4.84 -34.70 19.32
N PRO A 49 6.11 -34.64 19.80
CA PRO A 49 6.75 -35.79 20.43
C PRO A 49 6.04 -36.24 21.73
N ASN A 50 6.25 -37.49 22.14
CA ASN A 50 5.62 -38.13 23.32
C ASN A 50 4.10 -38.41 23.21
N LYS A 51 3.62 -38.92 22.06
CA LYS A 51 2.28 -39.50 21.79
C LYS A 51 1.81 -40.57 22.81
N ARG A 52 1.51 -40.20 24.05
CA ARG A 52 0.86 -41.10 25.01
C ARG A 52 -0.61 -40.78 25.27
N GLU A 53 -1.13 -39.66 24.77
CA GLU A 53 -2.50 -39.22 25.10
C GLU A 53 -3.29 -38.84 23.85
N LEU A 54 -4.52 -39.33 23.75
CA LEU A 54 -5.50 -39.02 22.70
C LEU A 54 -5.97 -37.55 22.85
N GLY A 55 -5.85 -36.73 21.80
CA GLY A 55 -6.38 -35.36 21.77
C GLY A 55 -5.93 -34.53 20.56
N THR A 56 -6.62 -33.43 20.25
CA THR A 56 -6.28 -32.50 19.15
C THR A 56 -5.03 -31.66 19.47
N ALA A 57 -4.44 -30.98 18.49
CA ALA A 57 -3.29 -30.09 18.71
C ALA A 57 -3.64 -28.95 19.69
N HIS A 58 -4.87 -28.41 19.60
CA HIS A 58 -5.39 -27.39 20.51
C HIS A 58 -5.54 -27.90 21.93
N GLU A 59 -6.10 -29.10 22.13
CA GLU A 59 -6.25 -29.70 23.45
C GLU A 59 -4.89 -29.91 24.14
N GLN A 60 -3.87 -30.30 23.37
CA GLN A 60 -2.51 -30.47 23.87
C GLN A 60 -1.88 -29.13 24.27
N LEU A 61 -2.05 -28.10 23.43
CA LEU A 61 -1.64 -26.72 23.75
C LEU A 61 -2.27 -26.28 25.08
N TYR A 62 -3.60 -26.29 25.17
CA TYR A 62 -4.31 -25.80 26.36
C TYR A 62 -3.98 -26.59 27.62
N ARG A 63 -3.77 -27.91 27.50
CA ARG A 63 -3.31 -28.73 28.62
C ARG A 63 -1.93 -28.30 29.10
N SER A 64 -0.98 -28.06 28.19
CA SER A 64 0.35 -27.55 28.53
C SER A 64 0.28 -26.17 29.17
N LEU A 65 -0.52 -25.25 28.61
CA LEU A 65 -0.70 -23.91 29.16
C LEU A 65 -1.27 -23.95 30.58
N ARG A 66 -2.33 -24.74 30.81
CA ARG A 66 -2.92 -24.94 32.15
C ARG A 66 -1.93 -25.60 33.12
N ALA A 67 -1.16 -26.60 32.66
CA ALA A 67 -0.12 -27.24 33.47
C ALA A 67 1.00 -26.27 33.89
N ARG A 68 1.29 -25.28 33.05
CA ARG A 68 2.21 -24.18 33.33
C ARG A 68 1.58 -23.03 34.13
N LYS A 69 0.29 -23.14 34.48
CA LYS A 69 -0.50 -22.12 35.19
C LYS A 69 -0.59 -20.78 34.44
N ILE A 70 -0.55 -20.84 33.11
CA ILE A 70 -0.79 -19.70 32.23
C ILE A 70 -2.30 -19.50 32.14
N SER A 71 -2.79 -18.28 32.42
CA SER A 71 -4.20 -17.93 32.28
C SER A 71 -4.46 -17.32 30.90
N PHE A 72 -5.44 -17.86 30.18
CA PHE A 72 -5.74 -17.50 28.81
C PHE A 72 -7.23 -17.69 28.50
N ASP A 73 -7.73 -16.88 27.56
CA ASP A 73 -9.06 -16.99 26.97
C ASP A 73 -8.96 -17.23 25.47
N VAL A 74 -9.69 -18.20 24.94
CA VAL A 74 -9.61 -18.60 23.52
C VAL A 74 -10.74 -17.95 22.75
N HIS A 75 -10.40 -17.11 21.79
CA HIS A 75 -11.38 -16.43 20.92
C HIS A 75 -11.69 -17.24 19.67
N LYS A 76 -10.68 -17.93 19.12
CA LYS A 76 -10.80 -18.65 17.86
C LYS A 76 -9.83 -19.81 17.76
N GLU A 77 -10.30 -20.92 17.21
CA GLU A 77 -9.47 -22.04 16.78
C GLU A 77 -9.41 -22.11 15.26
N TYR A 78 -8.20 -22.35 14.75
CA TYR A 78 -7.92 -22.59 13.35
C TYR A 78 -7.48 -24.04 13.18
N ASP A 79 -8.19 -24.77 12.32
CA ASP A 79 -7.88 -26.15 11.97
C ASP A 79 -7.94 -26.32 10.44
N ALA A 80 -6.83 -25.98 9.78
CA ALA A 80 -6.64 -26.20 8.36
C ALA A 80 -5.31 -26.96 8.14
N PRO A 81 -5.32 -28.29 8.28
CA PRO A 81 -4.12 -29.12 8.16
C PRO A 81 -3.38 -28.87 6.83
N GLY A 82 -2.07 -28.63 6.94
CA GLY A 82 -1.19 -28.36 5.79
C GLY A 82 -1.13 -26.88 5.39
N ILE A 83 -1.94 -26.03 6.01
CA ILE A 83 -1.93 -24.57 5.84
C ILE A 83 -1.66 -23.88 7.17
N PHE A 84 -2.56 -24.05 8.14
CA PHE A 84 -2.44 -23.38 9.44
C PHE A 84 -3.25 -24.11 10.51
N VAL A 85 -2.60 -24.44 11.62
CA VAL A 85 -3.24 -24.97 12.83
C VAL A 85 -2.81 -24.08 13.99
N GLY A 86 -3.77 -23.56 14.75
CA GLY A 86 -3.47 -22.58 15.80
C GLY A 86 -4.70 -22.04 16.50
N ALA A 87 -4.51 -21.11 17.43
CA ALA A 87 -5.59 -20.43 18.14
C ALA A 87 -5.28 -18.95 18.34
N ALA A 88 -6.30 -18.10 18.22
CA ALA A 88 -6.27 -16.73 18.70
C ALA A 88 -6.73 -16.71 20.16
N LEU A 89 -5.92 -16.15 21.04
CA LEU A 89 -6.15 -16.13 22.48
C LEU A 89 -5.74 -14.79 23.11
N THR A 90 -6.43 -14.41 24.18
CA THR A 90 -5.98 -13.34 25.08
C THR A 90 -5.23 -13.97 26.24
N LEU A 91 -4.05 -13.43 26.56
CA LEU A 91 -3.31 -13.78 27.77
C LEU A 91 -3.63 -12.77 28.86
N GLU A 92 -3.88 -13.23 30.09
CA GLU A 92 -3.94 -12.30 31.24
C GLU A 92 -2.57 -11.66 31.52
N ASN A 93 -1.49 -12.34 31.13
CA ASN A 93 -0.10 -11.94 31.32
C ASN A 93 0.66 -12.11 29.98
N ALA A 94 1.04 -10.98 29.36
CA ALA A 94 1.70 -10.98 28.05
C ALA A 94 3.18 -11.46 28.09
N GLN A 95 3.79 -11.68 29.26
CA GLN A 95 5.13 -12.28 29.35
C GLN A 95 5.11 -13.81 29.31
N ASP A 96 3.94 -14.43 29.51
CA ASP A 96 3.78 -15.87 29.34
C ASP A 96 4.09 -16.30 27.90
N VAL A 97 4.11 -15.38 26.94
CA VAL A 97 4.60 -15.54 25.57
C VAL A 97 5.92 -16.33 25.50
N SER A 98 6.91 -16.02 26.36
CA SER A 98 8.20 -16.74 26.38
C SER A 98 8.03 -18.20 26.79
N ASP A 99 7.10 -18.49 27.69
CA ASP A 99 6.85 -19.83 28.20
C ASP A 99 5.93 -20.64 27.26
N ILE A 100 5.04 -19.96 26.53
CA ILE A 100 4.27 -20.53 25.41
C ILE A 100 5.22 -20.94 24.29
N LEU A 101 6.18 -20.10 23.90
CA LEU A 101 7.20 -20.44 22.90
C LEU A 101 8.04 -21.66 23.30
N LYS A 102 8.23 -21.91 24.60
CA LYS A 102 8.92 -23.11 25.13
C LYS A 102 8.00 -24.32 25.27
N THR A 103 6.73 -24.22 24.86
CA THR A 103 5.80 -25.35 24.87
C THR A 103 6.05 -26.22 23.65
N GLU A 104 6.17 -27.53 23.90
CA GLU A 104 6.34 -28.51 22.84
C GLU A 104 5.16 -28.47 21.87
N GLY A 105 5.44 -28.45 20.57
CA GLY A 105 4.42 -28.30 19.53
C GLY A 105 4.01 -26.86 19.19
N VAL A 106 4.45 -25.84 19.94
CA VAL A 106 4.26 -24.44 19.52
C VAL A 106 5.30 -24.10 18.45
N VAL A 107 4.82 -23.64 17.29
CA VAL A 107 5.65 -23.25 16.14
C VAL A 107 6.00 -21.77 16.21
N ALA A 108 5.01 -20.93 16.53
CA ALA A 108 5.17 -19.49 16.64
C ALA A 108 4.07 -18.88 17.50
N ILE A 109 4.35 -17.71 18.07
CA ILE A 109 3.36 -16.84 18.68
C ILE A 109 3.55 -15.44 18.12
N ARG A 110 2.45 -14.80 17.71
CA ARG A 110 2.48 -13.47 17.08
C ARG A 110 1.43 -12.60 17.75
N PRO A 111 1.74 -11.34 18.11
CA PRO A 111 0.71 -10.42 18.58
C PRO A 111 -0.30 -10.16 17.47
N VAL A 112 -1.58 -10.03 17.83
CA VAL A 112 -2.63 -9.65 16.88
C VAL A 112 -2.38 -8.22 16.43
N ARG A 113 -2.37 -8.01 15.11
CA ARG A 113 -2.27 -6.71 14.48
C ARG A 113 -3.64 -6.20 14.09
N THR A 114 -3.81 -4.89 14.18
CA THR A 114 -5.01 -4.18 13.78
C THR A 114 -4.74 -3.46 12.46
N PHE A 115 -5.62 -3.61 11.49
CA PHE A 115 -5.52 -3.00 10.17
C PHE A 115 -6.68 -2.02 9.97
N PRO A 116 -6.38 -0.73 9.71
CA PRO A 116 -7.43 0.23 9.42
C PRO A 116 -8.11 -0.09 8.10
N ARG A 117 -9.30 0.48 7.91
CA ARG A 117 -10.01 0.44 6.63
C ARG A 117 -9.22 1.18 5.55
N PRO A 118 -8.93 0.56 4.39
CA PRO A 118 -8.13 1.19 3.34
C PRO A 118 -8.87 2.34 2.65
N VAL A 119 -8.42 3.58 2.78
CA VAL A 119 -9.03 4.74 2.11
C VAL A 119 -8.64 4.78 0.63
N PRO A 120 -9.56 4.96 -0.33
CA PRO A 120 -9.17 5.15 -1.72
C PRO A 120 -8.44 6.47 -1.90
N VAL A 121 -7.58 6.51 -2.91
CA VAL A 121 -6.73 7.69 -3.17
C VAL A 121 -7.54 8.80 -3.83
N SER A 122 -8.50 8.41 -4.65
CA SER A 122 -9.51 9.32 -5.17
C SER A 122 -10.83 8.58 -5.34
N PHE A 123 -11.91 9.30 -5.10
CA PHE A 123 -13.28 8.82 -5.24
C PHE A 123 -14.09 9.85 -6.01
N LYS A 124 -14.91 9.36 -6.94
CA LYS A 124 -15.92 10.17 -7.60
C LYS A 124 -17.18 9.36 -7.84
N HIS A 125 -18.27 9.83 -7.23
CA HIS A 125 -19.60 9.31 -7.41
C HIS A 125 -20.15 9.60 -8.82
N ILE A 126 -20.93 8.67 -9.38
CA ILE A 126 -21.55 8.79 -10.71
C ILE A 126 -23.05 8.88 -10.56
N SER A 127 -23.63 9.90 -11.18
CA SER A 127 -25.07 10.13 -11.12
C SER A 127 -25.80 9.31 -12.18
N PRO A 128 -27.04 8.85 -11.91
CA PRO A 128 -27.84 8.09 -12.89
C PRO A 128 -28.13 8.79 -14.23
N GLY A 129 -27.90 10.11 -14.32
CA GLY A 129 -28.05 10.92 -15.54
C GLY A 129 -26.85 10.86 -16.49
N ASP A 130 -25.71 10.35 -16.04
CA ASP A 130 -24.44 10.33 -16.77
C ASP A 130 -24.42 9.21 -17.81
N LYS A 131 -25.19 9.36 -18.90
CA LYS A 131 -25.18 8.41 -20.02
C LYS A 131 -24.15 8.83 -21.07
N GLY A 132 -23.35 7.86 -21.52
CA GLY A 132 -22.53 8.01 -22.74
C GLY A 132 -21.07 8.42 -22.51
N LEU A 133 -20.43 7.94 -21.45
CA LEU A 133 -18.97 7.84 -21.48
C LEU A 133 -18.63 6.78 -22.55
N PRO A 134 -17.88 7.11 -23.60
CA PRO A 134 -17.24 6.08 -24.40
C PRO A 134 -16.33 5.30 -23.45
N ASP A 135 -16.37 3.97 -23.47
CA ASP A 135 -15.28 3.19 -22.87
C ASP A 135 -14.50 2.52 -23.98
N SER A 136 -13.24 2.90 -24.07
CA SER A 136 -12.24 2.27 -24.91
C SER A 136 -11.71 0.96 -24.31
N GLU A 137 -12.21 0.52 -23.14
CA GLU A 137 -11.75 -0.66 -22.41
C GLU A 137 -10.21 -0.64 -22.28
N SER A 138 -9.67 0.56 -22.04
CA SER A 138 -8.24 0.88 -22.09
C SER A 138 -7.40 0.03 -21.14
N THR A 139 -7.97 -0.34 -19.99
CA THR A 139 -7.39 -1.27 -19.02
C THR A 139 -7.28 -2.71 -19.57
N HIS A 140 -8.26 -3.17 -20.34
CA HIS A 140 -8.22 -4.46 -21.02
C HIS A 140 -7.26 -4.45 -22.20
N ILE A 141 -7.22 -3.37 -23.00
CA ILE A 141 -6.32 -3.24 -24.14
C ILE A 141 -4.85 -3.24 -23.69
N SER A 142 -4.51 -2.42 -22.68
CA SER A 142 -3.15 -2.29 -22.17
C SER A 142 -2.58 -3.58 -21.56
N THR A 143 -3.46 -4.48 -21.11
CA THR A 143 -3.09 -5.76 -20.49
C THR A 143 -3.33 -6.99 -21.39
N GLY A 144 -3.95 -6.80 -22.56
CA GLY A 144 -4.28 -7.85 -23.52
C GLY A 144 -5.49 -8.72 -23.14
N VAL A 145 -6.33 -8.28 -22.21
CA VAL A 145 -7.57 -8.99 -21.84
C VAL A 145 -8.61 -8.92 -22.96
N ASP A 146 -8.66 -7.82 -23.70
CA ASP A 146 -9.48 -7.63 -24.89
C ASP A 146 -9.31 -8.78 -25.90
N LYS A 147 -8.06 -9.18 -26.14
CA LYS A 147 -7.68 -10.29 -27.03
C LYS A 147 -8.17 -11.64 -26.52
N LEU A 148 -8.33 -11.80 -25.20
CA LEU A 148 -8.84 -13.02 -24.56
C LEU A 148 -10.36 -13.08 -24.63
N HIS A 149 -11.03 -11.95 -24.35
CA HIS A 149 -12.49 -11.83 -24.51
C HIS A 149 -12.92 -12.08 -25.95
N ALA A 150 -12.18 -11.55 -26.93
CA ALA A 150 -12.41 -11.83 -28.36
C ALA A 150 -12.29 -13.32 -28.72
N LYS A 151 -11.64 -14.14 -27.89
CA LYS A 151 -11.53 -15.60 -28.02
C LYS A 151 -12.55 -16.38 -27.18
N GLY A 152 -13.46 -15.70 -26.49
CA GLY A 152 -14.43 -16.33 -25.58
C GLY A 152 -13.82 -16.84 -24.27
N ILE A 153 -12.66 -16.30 -23.86
CA ILE A 153 -12.04 -16.58 -22.56
C ILE A 153 -12.48 -15.48 -21.59
N THR A 154 -13.33 -15.83 -20.63
CA THR A 154 -14.14 -14.89 -19.83
C THR A 154 -14.17 -15.23 -18.34
N GLY A 155 -13.40 -16.22 -17.90
CA GLY A 155 -13.35 -16.70 -16.51
C GLY A 155 -14.28 -17.87 -16.20
N LYS A 156 -14.92 -18.46 -17.22
CA LYS A 156 -15.95 -19.48 -17.04
C LYS A 156 -15.47 -20.66 -16.20
N GLY A 157 -16.26 -20.96 -15.16
CA GLY A 157 -16.04 -22.11 -14.29
C GLY A 157 -14.96 -21.91 -13.23
N ILE A 158 -14.36 -20.71 -13.11
CA ILE A 158 -13.41 -20.37 -12.03
C ILE A 158 -14.16 -19.78 -10.85
N LYS A 159 -13.76 -20.16 -9.63
CA LYS A 159 -14.28 -19.62 -8.36
C LYS A 159 -13.29 -18.63 -7.76
N ILE A 160 -13.76 -17.43 -7.49
CA ILE A 160 -12.98 -16.35 -6.89
C ILE A 160 -13.60 -16.01 -5.53
N GLY A 161 -12.83 -16.22 -4.47
CA GLY A 161 -13.17 -15.76 -3.13
C GLY A 161 -12.63 -14.35 -2.96
N MET A 162 -13.53 -13.39 -2.83
CA MET A 162 -13.20 -12.02 -2.53
C MET A 162 -13.37 -11.81 -1.04
N LEU A 163 -12.27 -11.51 -0.36
CA LEU A 163 -12.37 -10.94 0.97
C LEU A 163 -12.76 -9.47 0.73
N THR A 164 -13.87 -9.06 1.32
CA THR A 164 -14.56 -7.80 1.00
C THR A 164 -13.82 -6.64 1.65
N LEU A 165 -13.16 -5.84 0.81
CA LEU A 165 -11.95 -5.08 1.17
C LEU A 165 -11.76 -3.79 0.40
N LEU A 166 -12.47 -2.76 0.85
CA LEU A 166 -12.08 -1.36 0.76
C LEU A 166 -12.51 -0.72 2.08
N SER A 167 -12.16 0.53 2.37
CA SER A 167 -12.92 1.34 3.32
C SER A 167 -14.41 1.40 2.99
N LEU A 168 -14.80 0.81 1.87
CA LEU A 168 -16.04 0.91 1.14
C LEU A 168 -16.67 -0.46 0.90
N ASP A 169 -16.07 -1.54 1.38
CA ASP A 169 -16.58 -2.86 1.08
C ASP A 169 -16.81 -3.52 2.43
N THR A 170 -17.92 -3.10 3.05
CA THR A 170 -18.46 -3.70 4.25
C THR A 170 -19.47 -4.78 3.88
N GLY A 171 -19.34 -5.36 2.70
CA GLY A 171 -20.23 -6.39 2.18
C GLY A 171 -20.31 -6.31 0.65
N THR A 172 -21.19 -7.08 0.02
CA THR A 172 -21.42 -7.01 -1.43
C THR A 172 -22.85 -6.62 -1.71
N ASP A 173 -23.07 -5.56 -2.49
CA ASP A 173 -24.38 -5.30 -3.10
C ASP A 173 -24.60 -6.26 -4.27
N TYR A 174 -24.86 -7.52 -3.94
CA TYR A 174 -25.18 -8.55 -4.92
C TYR A 174 -26.52 -8.28 -5.63
N THR A 175 -27.34 -7.33 -5.15
CA THR A 175 -28.58 -6.92 -5.83
C THR A 175 -28.30 -6.08 -7.08
N HIS A 176 -27.05 -5.63 -7.25
CA HIS A 176 -26.61 -4.89 -8.42
C HIS A 176 -26.88 -5.67 -9.73
N PRO A 177 -27.59 -5.10 -10.71
CA PRO A 177 -28.04 -5.83 -11.90
C PRO A 177 -26.87 -6.37 -12.74
N PHE A 178 -25.75 -5.63 -12.78
CA PHE A 178 -24.55 -6.05 -13.51
C PHE A 178 -23.64 -7.00 -12.70
N LEU A 179 -23.99 -7.29 -11.44
CA LEU A 179 -23.38 -8.36 -10.63
C LEU A 179 -24.31 -9.58 -10.49
N GLY A 180 -25.28 -9.73 -11.39
CA GLY A 180 -26.19 -10.88 -11.43
C GLY A 180 -27.50 -10.69 -10.68
N GLY A 181 -27.69 -9.60 -9.93
CA GLY A 181 -28.98 -9.21 -9.35
C GLY A 181 -29.52 -10.12 -8.25
N GLY A 182 -28.66 -10.88 -7.56
CA GLY A 182 -29.04 -11.73 -6.43
C GLY A 182 -27.88 -12.50 -5.83
N PHE A 183 -28.18 -13.24 -4.76
CA PHE A 183 -27.22 -14.02 -3.97
C PHE A 183 -27.58 -15.50 -3.93
N GLY A 184 -26.57 -16.36 -3.99
CA GLY A 184 -26.69 -17.80 -3.82
C GLY A 184 -26.60 -18.60 -5.13
N PRO A 185 -26.85 -19.91 -5.09
CA PRO A 185 -26.66 -20.79 -6.24
C PRO A 185 -27.42 -20.31 -7.49
N GLY A 186 -26.69 -20.15 -8.60
CA GLY A 186 -27.25 -19.67 -9.88
C GLY A 186 -27.05 -18.18 -10.13
N PHE A 187 -26.69 -17.40 -9.10
CA PHE A 187 -26.23 -16.03 -9.26
C PHE A 187 -24.72 -15.94 -9.43
N LYS A 188 -24.23 -14.78 -9.86
CA LYS A 188 -22.78 -14.51 -9.99
C LYS A 188 -22.09 -14.49 -8.62
N VAL A 189 -22.71 -13.81 -7.65
CA VAL A 189 -22.34 -13.91 -6.24
C VAL A 189 -23.01 -15.15 -5.66
N ALA A 190 -22.34 -16.29 -5.80
CA ALA A 190 -22.96 -17.60 -5.56
C ALA A 190 -22.95 -18.05 -4.09
N GLY A 191 -22.20 -17.36 -3.24
CA GLY A 191 -22.09 -17.64 -1.81
C GLY A 191 -21.19 -16.64 -1.10
N GLY A 192 -21.00 -16.85 0.19
CA GLY A 192 -20.22 -15.95 1.01
C GLY A 192 -20.48 -16.13 2.50
N TYR A 193 -19.90 -15.27 3.32
CA TYR A 193 -20.07 -15.27 4.77
C TYR A 193 -19.68 -13.91 5.37
N ASP A 194 -20.44 -13.45 6.36
CA ASP A 194 -20.04 -12.32 7.22
C ASP A 194 -19.33 -12.86 8.45
N LEU A 195 -18.06 -12.48 8.62
CA LEU A 195 -17.25 -12.91 9.76
C LEU A 195 -17.43 -12.01 10.98
N VAL A 196 -18.05 -10.83 10.85
CA VAL A 196 -17.95 -9.77 11.87
C VAL A 196 -19.25 -9.03 12.19
N GLY A 197 -20.14 -8.84 11.23
CA GLY A 197 -21.37 -8.05 11.39
C GLY A 197 -21.15 -6.52 11.37
N ASP A 198 -22.24 -5.78 11.18
CA ASP A 198 -22.23 -4.31 10.98
C ASP A 198 -21.62 -3.52 12.13
N ALA A 199 -21.82 -3.96 13.38
CA ALA A 199 -21.39 -3.25 14.58
C ALA A 199 -19.91 -3.50 14.95
N TYR A 200 -19.18 -4.30 14.17
CA TYR A 200 -17.78 -4.62 14.45
C TYR A 200 -16.87 -3.40 14.22
N THR A 201 -15.98 -3.13 15.17
CA THR A 201 -15.04 -2.00 15.14
C THR A 201 -13.58 -2.41 15.22
N GLY A 202 -13.29 -3.71 15.35
CA GLY A 202 -11.96 -4.25 15.64
C GLY A 202 -11.71 -4.48 17.13
N SER A 203 -12.39 -3.73 18.00
CA SER A 203 -12.21 -3.82 19.46
C SER A 203 -13.27 -4.67 20.17
N ASN A 204 -14.47 -4.79 19.59
CA ASN A 204 -15.56 -5.62 20.11
C ASN A 204 -15.52 -7.04 19.51
N ALA A 205 -16.31 -7.95 20.10
CA ALA A 205 -16.46 -9.30 19.59
C ALA A 205 -17.22 -9.29 18.25
N PRO A 206 -16.76 -10.07 17.25
CA PRO A 206 -17.48 -10.22 15.98
C PRO A 206 -18.83 -10.95 16.18
N VAL A 207 -19.81 -10.63 15.34
CA VAL A 207 -21.13 -11.29 15.26
C VAL A 207 -21.30 -11.85 13.85
N PRO A 208 -20.79 -13.07 13.58
CA PRO A 208 -20.79 -13.65 12.24
C PRO A 208 -22.17 -14.14 11.82
N ASP A 209 -22.47 -14.06 10.52
CA ASP A 209 -23.67 -14.62 9.92
C ASP A 209 -23.45 -15.05 8.45
N ALA A 210 -24.48 -15.61 7.82
CA ALA A 210 -24.37 -16.22 6.50
C ALA A 210 -24.53 -15.23 5.33
N ASP A 211 -24.93 -14.00 5.60
CA ASP A 211 -25.23 -12.97 4.61
C ASP A 211 -24.13 -11.91 4.55
N PRO A 212 -23.29 -11.90 3.51
CA PRO A 212 -22.24 -10.90 3.35
C PRO A 212 -22.77 -9.57 2.78
N LEU A 213 -24.09 -9.31 2.77
CA LEU A 213 -24.67 -8.09 2.24
C LEU A 213 -24.15 -6.85 2.97
N ASP A 214 -23.82 -5.82 2.20
CA ASP A 214 -23.45 -4.52 2.74
C ASP A 214 -24.71 -3.71 3.09
N GLN A 215 -24.94 -3.46 4.39
CA GLN A 215 -26.05 -2.62 4.86
C GLN A 215 -25.59 -1.24 5.37
N CYS A 216 -24.30 -0.91 5.26
CA CYS A 216 -23.75 0.30 5.84
C CYS A 216 -24.19 1.59 5.12
N ALA A 217 -24.79 1.47 3.92
CA ALA A 217 -25.32 2.58 3.14
C ALA A 217 -26.45 3.39 3.85
N GLY A 218 -27.21 2.78 4.76
CA GLY A 218 -28.35 3.42 5.43
C GLY A 218 -28.02 4.26 6.67
N LEU A 219 -26.84 4.05 7.27
CA LEU A 219 -26.44 4.66 8.55
C LEU A 219 -25.51 5.87 8.40
N LEU A 220 -25.07 6.18 7.18
CA LEU A 220 -24.04 7.19 6.88
C LEU A 220 -24.58 8.46 6.19
N MET A 221 -25.86 8.79 6.39
CA MET A 221 -26.52 9.93 5.73
C MET A 221 -25.95 11.33 6.06
N ASP A 222 -24.99 11.45 7.00
CA ASP A 222 -24.51 12.74 7.52
C ASP A 222 -22.98 12.93 7.47
N SER A 223 -22.24 12.08 6.74
CA SER A 223 -20.79 12.22 6.64
C SER A 223 -20.29 12.01 5.21
N TYR A 224 -19.29 12.82 4.82
CA TYR A 224 -18.58 12.90 3.53
C TYR A 224 -17.89 11.59 3.06
N LEU A 225 -18.20 10.45 3.68
CA LEU A 225 -17.63 9.12 3.42
C LEU A 225 -18.69 8.20 2.78
N GLN A 226 -19.28 8.65 1.67
CA GLN A 226 -20.26 7.88 0.89
C GLN A 226 -19.53 7.03 -0.13
N GLU A 227 -19.15 5.81 0.23
CA GLU A 227 -18.31 5.04 -0.67
C GLU A 227 -18.56 3.54 -0.39
N LEU A 228 -19.23 2.75 -1.27
CA LEU A 228 -19.30 1.28 -1.16
C LEU A 228 -19.11 0.42 -2.48
N THR A 229 -18.87 -0.90 -2.39
CA THR A 229 -18.98 -2.03 -3.40
C THR A 229 -18.35 -1.97 -4.81
N LEU A 230 -17.05 -1.66 -4.93
CA LEU A 230 -16.38 -1.46 -6.22
C LEU A 230 -15.52 -2.58 -6.83
N PRO A 231 -14.75 -3.39 -6.07
CA PRO A 231 -13.81 -4.32 -6.70
C PRO A 231 -14.50 -5.50 -7.42
N TYR A 232 -15.76 -5.79 -7.07
CA TYR A 232 -16.58 -6.83 -7.70
C TYR A 232 -16.83 -6.57 -9.19
N GLY A 233 -17.06 -5.32 -9.59
CA GLY A 233 -17.29 -4.96 -10.99
C GLY A 233 -16.05 -5.17 -11.85
N ILE A 234 -14.86 -4.88 -11.34
CA ILE A 234 -13.57 -5.08 -12.04
C ILE A 234 -13.37 -6.55 -12.39
N ILE A 235 -13.79 -7.47 -11.52
CA ILE A 235 -13.74 -8.91 -11.80
C ILE A 235 -14.89 -9.33 -12.69
N GLY A 236 -16.10 -8.93 -12.33
CA GLY A 236 -17.32 -9.65 -12.64
C GLY A 236 -18.42 -8.87 -13.33
N ALA A 237 -18.28 -7.57 -13.62
CA ALA A 237 -19.36 -6.80 -14.22
C ALA A 237 -19.80 -7.41 -15.56
N ASN A 238 -21.10 -7.66 -15.70
CA ASN A 238 -21.67 -8.16 -16.95
C ASN A 238 -21.58 -7.09 -18.05
N PRO A 239 -21.21 -7.46 -19.29
CA PRO A 239 -21.23 -6.54 -20.43
C PRO A 239 -22.66 -6.09 -20.77
N GLY A 240 -22.78 -5.03 -21.58
CA GLY A 240 -24.07 -4.47 -22.00
C GLY A 240 -24.70 -3.50 -20.99
N ASN A 241 -23.90 -2.96 -20.08
CA ASN A 241 -24.30 -1.87 -19.19
C ASN A 241 -24.25 -0.49 -19.89
N PRO A 242 -24.81 0.58 -19.28
CA PRO A 242 -24.87 1.91 -19.88
C PRO A 242 -23.51 2.54 -20.25
N PHE A 243 -22.42 2.04 -19.67
CA PHE A 243 -21.06 2.50 -19.89
C PHE A 243 -20.26 1.56 -20.80
N ASN A 244 -20.88 0.48 -21.28
CA ASN A 244 -20.26 -0.55 -22.11
C ASN A 244 -19.00 -1.19 -21.51
N ILE A 245 -18.88 -1.21 -20.18
CA ILE A 245 -17.71 -1.78 -19.50
C ILE A 245 -17.91 -3.26 -19.19
N SER A 246 -16.84 -4.01 -18.95
CA SER A 246 -16.93 -5.41 -18.55
C SER A 246 -15.94 -5.73 -17.43
N GLY A 247 -16.23 -6.77 -16.64
CA GLY A 247 -15.24 -7.32 -15.72
C GLY A 247 -14.20 -8.15 -16.48
N VAL A 248 -12.97 -8.21 -15.97
CA VAL A 248 -11.87 -9.00 -16.56
C VAL A 248 -12.28 -10.47 -16.74
N ALA A 249 -13.04 -11.02 -15.79
CA ALA A 249 -13.50 -12.41 -15.77
C ALA A 249 -15.01 -12.49 -15.49
N TYR A 250 -15.82 -11.85 -16.33
CA TYR A 250 -17.26 -11.72 -16.10
C TYR A 250 -18.05 -13.03 -16.06
N ASP A 251 -17.55 -14.17 -16.55
CA ASP A 251 -18.23 -15.48 -16.41
C ASP A 251 -17.73 -16.30 -15.19
N SER A 252 -16.88 -15.72 -14.34
CA SER A 252 -16.45 -16.34 -13.10
C SER A 252 -17.55 -16.35 -12.03
N THR A 253 -17.41 -17.24 -11.05
CA THR A 253 -18.27 -17.30 -9.87
C THR A 253 -17.57 -16.62 -8.70
N ILE A 254 -18.24 -15.67 -8.06
CA ILE A 254 -17.68 -14.89 -6.95
C ILE A 254 -18.28 -15.36 -5.62
N PHE A 255 -17.44 -15.45 -4.60
CA PHE A 255 -17.82 -15.63 -3.20
C PHE A 255 -17.35 -14.41 -2.40
N SER A 256 -18.20 -13.90 -1.52
CA SER A 256 -17.90 -12.70 -0.71
C SER A 256 -17.65 -13.06 0.75
N TYR A 257 -16.52 -12.63 1.31
CA TYR A 257 -16.14 -12.85 2.71
C TYR A 257 -15.94 -11.51 3.40
N ARG A 258 -16.96 -11.08 4.15
CA ARG A 258 -16.93 -9.79 4.84
C ARG A 258 -16.14 -9.88 6.13
N ILE A 259 -15.21 -8.95 6.34
CA ILE A 259 -14.32 -8.90 7.50
C ILE A 259 -14.30 -7.55 8.23
N PHE A 260 -15.01 -6.55 7.70
CA PHE A 260 -15.16 -5.23 8.32
C PHE A 260 -16.63 -4.98 8.69
N GLY A 261 -16.85 -4.36 9.85
CA GLY A 261 -18.12 -3.72 10.17
C GLY A 261 -18.20 -2.33 9.54
N CYS A 262 -19.28 -1.59 9.79
CA CYS A 262 -19.53 -0.29 9.17
C CYS A 262 -18.52 0.80 9.56
N ASN A 263 -17.77 0.62 10.65
CA ASN A 263 -16.76 1.54 11.18
C ASN A 263 -15.59 0.79 11.80
N GLY A 264 -14.45 1.45 12.00
CA GLY A 264 -13.30 0.90 12.72
C GLY A 264 -12.31 0.10 11.87
N SER A 265 -11.70 -0.93 12.46
CA SER A 265 -10.59 -1.71 11.92
C SER A 265 -10.87 -3.21 11.92
N VAL A 266 -9.99 -4.01 11.31
CA VAL A 266 -10.02 -5.47 11.36
C VAL A 266 -8.75 -6.02 11.99
N ASN A 267 -8.87 -7.09 12.75
CA ASN A 267 -7.73 -7.77 13.35
C ASN A 267 -7.24 -8.93 12.46
N ASP A 268 -5.94 -9.23 12.52
CA ASP A 268 -5.30 -10.30 11.72
C ASP A 268 -5.92 -11.69 11.95
N ASP A 269 -6.51 -11.94 13.12
CA ASP A 269 -7.20 -13.18 13.46
C ASP A 269 -8.46 -13.41 12.60
N VAL A 270 -9.22 -12.36 12.28
CA VAL A 270 -10.38 -12.39 11.37
C VAL A 270 -9.91 -12.59 9.92
N ILE A 271 -8.82 -11.93 9.51
CA ILE A 271 -8.24 -12.08 8.17
C ILE A 271 -7.84 -13.53 7.92
N VAL A 272 -7.16 -14.16 8.90
CA VAL A 272 -6.78 -15.58 8.84
C VAL A 272 -8.02 -16.47 8.74
N ASP A 273 -9.09 -16.19 9.50
CA ASP A 273 -10.33 -16.98 9.43
C ASP A 273 -10.98 -16.89 8.03
N ALA A 274 -11.03 -15.70 7.43
CA ALA A 274 -11.58 -15.50 6.09
C ALA A 274 -10.77 -16.23 5.01
N LEU A 275 -9.44 -16.19 5.11
CA LEU A 275 -8.53 -16.93 4.23
C LEU A 275 -8.78 -18.44 4.29
N LEU A 276 -8.84 -18.99 5.50
CA LEU A 276 -9.08 -20.42 5.70
C LEU A 276 -10.49 -20.84 5.30
N ARG A 277 -11.49 -19.97 5.49
CA ARG A 277 -12.85 -20.18 5.00
C ARG A 277 -12.89 -20.24 3.47
N GLY A 278 -12.20 -19.34 2.78
CA GLY A 278 -12.08 -19.38 1.32
C GLY A 278 -11.43 -20.68 0.80
N VAL A 279 -10.44 -21.20 1.52
CA VAL A 279 -9.87 -22.53 1.24
C VAL A 279 -10.93 -23.63 1.40
N LYS A 280 -11.66 -23.63 2.51
CA LYS A 280 -12.72 -24.60 2.84
C LYS A 280 -13.82 -24.62 1.79
N ASP A 281 -14.20 -23.45 1.29
CA ASP A 281 -15.22 -23.29 0.24
C ASP A 281 -14.70 -23.61 -1.17
N LYS A 282 -13.43 -24.04 -1.28
CA LYS A 282 -12.74 -24.49 -2.49
C LYS A 282 -12.60 -23.40 -3.55
N MET A 283 -12.26 -22.19 -3.11
CA MET A 283 -11.91 -21.09 -4.02
C MET A 283 -10.63 -21.44 -4.80
N ASP A 284 -10.60 -21.10 -6.09
CA ASP A 284 -9.41 -21.25 -6.94
C ASP A 284 -8.45 -20.05 -6.72
N ILE A 285 -9.04 -18.88 -6.53
CA ILE A 285 -8.36 -17.60 -6.34
C ILE A 285 -8.93 -16.95 -5.08
N LEU A 286 -8.06 -16.43 -4.22
CA LEU A 286 -8.42 -15.58 -3.08
C LEU A 286 -7.84 -14.19 -3.33
N THR A 287 -8.68 -13.16 -3.31
CA THR A 287 -8.24 -11.79 -3.57
C THR A 287 -8.57 -10.90 -2.39
N MET A 288 -7.63 -10.01 -2.07
CA MET A 288 -7.77 -9.10 -0.95
C MET A 288 -7.16 -7.71 -1.20
N SER A 289 -7.98 -6.69 -1.09
CA SER A 289 -7.60 -5.30 -1.28
C SER A 289 -7.43 -4.59 0.07
N LEU A 290 -6.69 -5.22 0.98
CA LEU A 290 -6.39 -4.73 2.33
C LEU A 290 -4.90 -4.67 2.55
N GLY A 291 -4.49 -3.76 3.42
CA GLY A 291 -3.14 -3.74 3.90
C GLY A 291 -2.93 -2.68 4.97
N GLY A 292 -1.95 -2.91 5.83
CA GLY A 292 -1.37 -1.86 6.67
C GLY A 292 0.14 -1.97 6.65
N ALA A 293 0.80 -0.84 6.89
CA ALA A 293 2.25 -0.80 6.98
C ALA A 293 2.76 -1.75 8.06
N ASP A 294 3.58 -2.70 7.62
CA ASP A 294 4.13 -3.74 8.49
C ASP A 294 5.61 -3.92 8.19
N GLY A 295 5.95 -4.07 6.91
CA GLY A 295 7.33 -4.15 6.44
C GLY A 295 7.96 -5.53 6.54
N TRP A 296 7.29 -6.55 7.11
CA TRP A 296 7.88 -7.84 7.46
C TRP A 296 7.08 -9.03 6.91
N THR A 297 7.74 -10.09 6.44
CA THR A 297 7.03 -11.25 5.88
C THR A 297 6.43 -12.17 6.95
N GLU A 298 6.69 -11.88 8.22
CA GLU A 298 6.42 -12.73 9.38
C GLU A 298 5.05 -12.51 10.03
N SER A 299 4.23 -11.58 9.54
CA SER A 299 2.85 -11.40 9.99
C SER A 299 2.02 -12.67 9.76
N THR A 300 0.99 -12.91 10.58
CA THR A 300 0.21 -14.16 10.49
C THR A 300 -0.51 -14.24 9.16
N GLY A 301 -1.18 -13.15 8.75
CA GLY A 301 -1.81 -13.04 7.44
C GLY A 301 -0.86 -13.36 6.27
N SER A 302 0.41 -12.92 6.35
CA SER A 302 1.40 -13.15 5.29
C SER A 302 1.89 -14.59 5.20
N VAL A 303 2.15 -15.20 6.36
CA VAL A 303 2.53 -16.61 6.46
C VAL A 303 1.41 -17.50 5.93
N VAL A 304 0.16 -17.26 6.37
CA VAL A 304 -1.00 -18.04 5.91
C VAL A 304 -1.24 -17.85 4.42
N SER A 305 -1.21 -16.61 3.91
CA SER A 305 -1.36 -16.32 2.49
C SER A 305 -0.32 -17.03 1.62
N SER A 306 0.94 -17.06 2.07
CA SER A 306 2.02 -17.76 1.35
C SER A 306 1.78 -19.27 1.30
N ARG A 307 1.34 -19.88 2.42
CA ARG A 307 1.03 -21.31 2.46
C ARG A 307 -0.18 -21.68 1.61
N ILE A 308 -1.20 -20.83 1.58
CA ILE A 308 -2.35 -20.98 0.67
C ILE A 308 -1.89 -20.95 -0.78
N ALA A 309 -1.03 -20.00 -1.16
CA ALA A 309 -0.47 -19.94 -2.51
C ALA A 309 0.35 -21.20 -2.84
N ALA A 310 1.21 -21.65 -1.94
CA ALA A 310 2.01 -22.87 -2.07
C ALA A 310 1.14 -24.14 -2.22
N SER A 311 -0.04 -24.18 -1.59
CA SER A 311 -1.00 -25.29 -1.71
C SER A 311 -1.59 -25.46 -3.12
N GLY A 312 -1.39 -24.48 -4.02
CA GLY A 312 -1.91 -24.51 -5.39
C GLY A 312 -3.17 -23.69 -5.59
N LYS A 313 -3.35 -22.63 -4.80
CA LYS A 313 -4.34 -21.57 -5.03
C LYS A 313 -3.61 -20.29 -5.42
N ILE A 314 -4.31 -19.33 -6.01
CA ILE A 314 -3.73 -18.01 -6.28
C ILE A 314 -4.21 -17.06 -5.21
N VAL A 315 -3.29 -16.28 -4.61
CA VAL A 315 -3.61 -15.24 -3.64
C VAL A 315 -3.12 -13.90 -4.18
N THR A 316 -4.03 -12.94 -4.39
CA THR A 316 -3.73 -11.59 -4.86
C THR A 316 -4.01 -10.57 -3.77
N ILE A 317 -3.04 -9.69 -3.52
CA ILE A 317 -3.08 -8.73 -2.40
C ILE A 317 -2.63 -7.36 -2.88
N ALA A 318 -3.31 -6.29 -2.46
CA ALA A 318 -2.90 -4.92 -2.76
C ALA A 318 -1.51 -4.59 -2.19
N ALA A 319 -0.72 -3.79 -2.91
CA ALA A 319 0.59 -3.33 -2.41
C ALA A 319 0.48 -2.28 -1.29
N GLY A 320 -0.60 -1.49 -1.28
CA GLY A 320 -0.80 -0.33 -0.40
C GLY A 320 -0.83 0.99 -1.17
N ASN A 321 -1.36 2.04 -0.55
CA ASN A 321 -1.56 3.36 -1.15
C ASN A 321 -0.69 4.45 -0.47
N GLU A 322 0.37 4.05 0.22
CA GLU A 322 1.25 4.88 1.03
C GLU A 322 2.56 5.23 0.28
N GLY A 323 2.49 5.39 -1.04
CA GLY A 323 3.65 5.72 -1.89
C GLY A 323 4.38 7.00 -1.46
N ALA A 324 3.64 7.98 -0.92
CA ALA A 324 4.19 9.21 -0.34
C ALA A 324 5.09 8.96 0.88
N SER A 325 4.87 7.86 1.62
CA SER A 325 5.67 7.49 2.78
C SER A 325 7.07 7.02 2.39
N GLY A 326 7.33 6.70 1.13
CA GLY A 326 8.63 6.27 0.62
C GLY A 326 8.92 4.77 0.79
N ALA A 327 10.17 4.37 0.52
CA ALA A 327 10.60 2.97 0.51
C ALA A 327 10.55 2.26 1.88
N TRP A 328 10.67 0.93 1.88
CA TRP A 328 10.65 0.09 3.10
C TRP A 328 9.33 0.15 3.87
N TYR A 329 8.22 0.26 3.13
CA TYR A 329 6.89 0.45 3.70
C TYR A 329 5.90 -0.60 3.22
N SER A 330 6.39 -1.76 2.80
CA SER A 330 5.57 -2.84 2.24
C SER A 330 4.43 -3.23 3.19
N SER A 331 3.24 -3.35 2.63
CA SER A 331 2.01 -3.62 3.38
C SER A 331 1.83 -5.11 3.70
N SER A 332 1.30 -5.43 4.88
CA SER A 332 0.85 -6.79 5.25
C SER A 332 -0.65 -6.91 5.03
N PRO A 333 -1.17 -8.02 4.47
CA PRO A 333 -0.45 -9.25 4.12
C PRO A 333 0.20 -9.26 2.72
N GLY A 334 0.26 -8.12 2.02
CA GLY A 334 0.84 -8.03 0.67
C GLY A 334 2.31 -8.45 0.59
N ASN A 335 3.04 -8.32 1.68
CA ASN A 335 4.43 -8.75 1.83
C ASN A 335 4.60 -10.29 1.88
N ALA A 336 3.53 -11.10 1.90
CA ALA A 336 3.57 -12.56 1.80
C ALA A 336 4.50 -13.10 0.68
N ILE A 337 5.43 -13.99 1.01
CA ILE A 337 6.49 -14.49 0.11
C ILE A 337 5.93 -15.14 -1.16
N ASP A 338 4.85 -15.91 -1.11
CA ASP A 338 4.32 -16.64 -2.28
C ASP A 338 3.05 -16.02 -2.87
N ALA A 339 2.45 -15.04 -2.20
CA ALA A 339 1.30 -14.31 -2.74
C ALA A 339 1.72 -13.25 -3.77
N ILE A 340 0.77 -12.87 -4.62
CA ILE A 340 0.94 -11.85 -5.64
C ILE A 340 0.58 -10.49 -5.02
N SER A 341 1.57 -9.63 -4.81
CA SER A 341 1.35 -8.25 -4.41
C SER A 341 1.23 -7.36 -5.64
N VAL A 342 0.20 -6.52 -5.71
CA VAL A 342 -0.16 -5.81 -6.94
C VAL A 342 -0.02 -4.30 -6.78
N ALA A 343 0.88 -3.71 -7.59
CA ALA A 343 1.01 -2.27 -7.78
C ALA A 343 -0.07 -1.71 -8.71
N SER A 344 -0.30 -0.40 -8.65
CA SER A 344 -1.23 0.31 -9.52
C SER A 344 -0.50 1.01 -10.66
N THR A 345 -1.07 0.95 -11.86
CA THR A 345 -0.77 1.90 -12.95
C THR A 345 -1.95 2.79 -13.22
N ASP A 346 -1.68 4.02 -13.66
CA ASP A 346 -2.73 4.94 -14.06
C ASP A 346 -3.32 4.53 -15.41
N ASN A 347 -4.64 4.67 -15.53
CA ASN A 347 -5.33 4.38 -16.77
C ASN A 347 -4.82 5.31 -17.90
N THR A 348 -4.69 4.78 -19.12
CA THR A 348 -4.18 5.55 -20.27
C THR A 348 -5.19 6.54 -20.80
N ILE A 349 -6.47 6.29 -20.55
CA ILE A 349 -7.59 7.14 -20.95
C ILE A 349 -8.37 7.51 -19.70
N VAL A 350 -8.76 8.78 -19.59
CA VAL A 350 -9.72 9.25 -18.61
C VAL A 350 -10.89 9.91 -19.35
N PRO A 351 -12.15 9.57 -19.02
CA PRO A 351 -13.28 10.28 -19.57
C PRO A 351 -13.29 11.69 -18.99
N LEU A 352 -13.21 12.70 -19.86
CA LEU A 352 -13.35 14.11 -19.51
C LEU A 352 -14.57 14.70 -20.21
N GLN A 353 -14.92 15.94 -19.84
CA GLN A 353 -16.05 16.65 -20.39
C GLN A 353 -15.61 17.86 -21.20
N THR A 354 -16.50 18.33 -22.06
CA THR A 354 -16.27 19.45 -22.96
C THR A 354 -17.17 20.63 -22.64
N ILE A 355 -16.70 21.84 -22.93
CA ILE A 355 -17.45 23.09 -22.89
C ILE A 355 -17.63 23.57 -24.31
N THR A 356 -18.86 23.95 -24.66
CA THR A 356 -19.13 24.64 -25.92
C THR A 356 -19.06 26.15 -25.68
N VAL A 357 -18.28 26.84 -26.51
CA VAL A 357 -18.14 28.31 -26.48
C VAL A 357 -19.05 28.94 -27.52
N GLY A 358 -19.91 29.85 -27.10
CA GLY A 358 -20.75 30.70 -27.95
C GLY A 358 -20.14 32.08 -28.17
N GLY A 359 -20.46 32.70 -29.31
CA GLY A 359 -20.03 34.06 -29.67
C GLY A 359 -18.72 34.12 -30.47
N VAL A 360 -17.89 33.08 -30.40
CA VAL A 360 -16.65 32.93 -31.20
C VAL A 360 -16.57 31.53 -31.79
N THR A 361 -15.83 31.35 -32.90
CA THR A 361 -15.58 30.02 -33.47
C THR A 361 -14.43 29.36 -32.72
N HIS A 362 -14.72 28.27 -32.01
CA HIS A 362 -13.75 27.44 -31.32
C HIS A 362 -14.30 26.01 -31.21
N ASP A 363 -13.42 25.02 -31.24
CA ASP A 363 -13.82 23.63 -30.97
C ASP A 363 -14.22 23.45 -29.50
N PRO A 364 -15.00 22.40 -29.13
CA PRO A 364 -15.34 22.16 -27.74
C PRO A 364 -14.09 22.04 -26.87
N ILE A 365 -14.02 22.84 -25.81
CA ILE A 365 -12.87 22.93 -24.90
C ILE A 365 -12.96 21.80 -23.89
N VAL A 366 -11.92 20.96 -23.78
CA VAL A 366 -11.88 19.92 -22.75
C VAL A 366 -11.53 20.54 -21.41
N TYR A 367 -12.28 20.19 -20.37
CA TYR A 367 -11.95 20.54 -19.00
C TYR A 367 -11.75 19.29 -18.15
N TYR A 368 -10.90 19.40 -17.14
CA TYR A 368 -10.53 18.27 -16.30
C TYR A 368 -11.62 17.95 -15.27
N ALA A 369 -12.71 17.37 -15.75
CA ALA A 369 -13.71 16.73 -14.92
C ALA A 369 -14.38 15.58 -15.67
N THR A 370 -14.59 14.47 -14.96
CA THR A 370 -15.30 13.27 -15.48
C THR A 370 -16.78 13.49 -15.78
N PHE A 371 -17.43 14.41 -15.07
CA PHE A 371 -18.86 14.70 -15.18
C PHE A 371 -19.08 16.17 -15.43
N PRO A 372 -20.18 16.51 -16.13
CA PRO A 372 -20.43 17.88 -16.46
C PRO A 372 -20.61 18.71 -15.19
N LEU A 373 -20.13 19.96 -15.19
CA LEU A 373 -20.47 20.87 -14.10
C LEU A 373 -22.01 21.00 -14.03
N PRO A 374 -22.61 21.07 -12.82
CA PRO A 374 -24.06 21.12 -12.63
C PRO A 374 -24.65 22.49 -12.97
N ILE A 375 -24.28 23.01 -14.16
CA ILE A 375 -24.66 24.30 -14.70
C ILE A 375 -25.44 24.01 -15.98
N ASN A 376 -26.76 23.98 -15.85
CA ASN A 376 -27.68 23.66 -16.94
C ASN A 376 -27.91 24.83 -17.90
N GLU A 377 -27.51 26.03 -17.51
CA GLU A 377 -27.76 27.27 -18.24
C GLU A 377 -26.51 27.71 -19.01
N THR A 378 -26.71 28.33 -20.17
CA THR A 378 -25.63 29.04 -20.86
C THR A 378 -25.32 30.33 -20.12
N ARG A 379 -24.06 30.52 -19.72
CA ARG A 379 -23.62 31.69 -18.94
C ARG A 379 -22.60 32.53 -19.70
N PRO A 380 -22.62 33.87 -19.58
CA PRO A 380 -21.56 34.73 -20.11
C PRO A 380 -20.21 34.45 -19.43
N LEU A 381 -19.12 34.57 -20.18
CA LEU A 381 -17.76 34.45 -19.66
C LEU A 381 -17.22 35.81 -19.20
N TYR A 382 -16.57 35.85 -18.04
CA TYR A 382 -15.87 37.03 -17.52
C TYR A 382 -14.41 36.69 -17.21
N ALA A 383 -13.44 37.34 -17.85
CA ALA A 383 -12.03 37.15 -17.51
C ALA A 383 -11.57 38.17 -16.47
N THR A 384 -10.86 37.72 -15.42
CA THR A 384 -10.31 38.61 -14.38
C THR A 384 -9.12 39.44 -14.87
N SER A 385 -8.47 39.01 -15.94
CA SER A 385 -7.35 39.70 -16.60
C SER A 385 -7.49 39.64 -18.12
N ASN A 386 -7.12 40.74 -18.78
CA ASN A 386 -6.97 40.83 -20.24
C ASN A 386 -5.53 40.54 -20.70
N ASP A 387 -4.60 40.32 -19.76
CA ASP A 387 -3.19 40.06 -20.03
C ASP A 387 -2.79 38.67 -19.51
N THR A 388 -2.44 37.80 -20.46
CA THR A 388 -1.99 36.42 -20.21
C THR A 388 -0.61 36.33 -19.55
N ALA A 389 0.14 37.44 -19.45
CA ALA A 389 1.43 37.51 -18.78
C ALA A 389 1.32 37.66 -17.24
N ILE A 390 0.12 37.98 -16.71
CA ILE A 390 -0.09 38.15 -15.27
C ILE A 390 -0.03 36.78 -14.56
N VAL A 391 1.02 36.58 -13.78
CA VAL A 391 1.28 35.31 -13.07
C VAL A 391 0.58 35.20 -11.71
N ASP A 392 0.08 36.31 -11.18
CA ASP A 392 -0.61 36.43 -9.90
C ASP A 392 -2.10 36.79 -10.06
N ASP A 393 -2.70 36.40 -11.19
CA ASP A 393 -4.11 36.66 -11.51
C ASP A 393 -5.05 36.15 -10.40
N ALA A 394 -5.97 37.00 -9.95
CA ALA A 394 -6.86 36.76 -8.80
C ALA A 394 -6.17 36.35 -7.48
N CYS A 395 -4.87 36.59 -7.29
CA CYS A 395 -4.20 36.33 -6.01
C CYS A 395 -4.51 37.39 -4.96
N ASN A 396 -4.85 38.60 -5.38
CA ASN A 396 -5.35 39.68 -4.53
C ASN A 396 -6.86 39.88 -4.74
N PRO A 397 -7.57 40.53 -3.80
CA PRO A 397 -8.97 40.89 -3.97
C PRO A 397 -9.20 41.61 -5.30
N LEU A 398 -10.27 41.25 -6.02
CA LEU A 398 -10.61 41.87 -7.30
C LEU A 398 -10.90 43.38 -7.11
N PRO A 399 -10.67 44.21 -8.13
CA PRO A 399 -10.94 45.65 -8.06
C PRO A 399 -12.39 45.93 -7.63
N ALA A 400 -12.61 46.98 -6.84
CA ALA A 400 -13.96 47.37 -6.40
C ALA A 400 -14.92 47.74 -7.55
N SER A 401 -14.38 47.96 -8.76
CA SER A 401 -15.15 48.18 -10.00
C SER A 401 -15.64 46.88 -10.65
N THR A 402 -15.31 45.71 -10.10
CA THR A 402 -15.74 44.41 -10.63
C THR A 402 -17.26 44.28 -10.45
N PRO A 403 -18.01 43.90 -11.49
CA PRO A 403 -19.46 43.70 -11.38
C PRO A 403 -19.78 42.46 -10.53
N ASP A 404 -21.06 42.27 -10.20
CA ASP A 404 -21.53 41.01 -9.61
C ASP A 404 -21.33 39.86 -10.61
N LEU A 405 -20.57 38.85 -10.17
CA LEU A 405 -20.17 37.69 -10.98
C LEU A 405 -21.12 36.49 -10.82
N SER A 406 -22.22 36.62 -10.06
CA SER A 406 -23.18 35.52 -9.80
C SER A 406 -23.81 34.88 -11.04
N GLY A 407 -23.93 35.64 -12.13
CA GLY A 407 -24.41 35.17 -13.43
C GLY A 407 -23.34 34.70 -14.40
N PHE A 408 -22.05 34.83 -14.06
CA PHE A 408 -20.93 34.60 -14.98
C PHE A 408 -20.17 33.31 -14.68
N VAL A 409 -19.47 32.80 -15.68
CA VAL A 409 -18.37 31.85 -15.50
C VAL A 409 -17.06 32.62 -15.59
N VAL A 410 -16.25 32.54 -14.54
CA VAL A 410 -15.05 33.38 -14.41
C VAL A 410 -13.83 32.66 -14.98
N LEU A 411 -13.11 33.27 -15.92
CA LEU A 411 -11.84 32.78 -16.44
C LEU A 411 -10.67 33.35 -15.62
N VAL A 412 -9.83 32.47 -15.06
CA VAL A 412 -8.68 32.84 -14.22
C VAL A 412 -7.43 32.07 -14.66
N ARG A 413 -6.27 32.72 -14.68
CA ARG A 413 -4.99 32.05 -14.98
C ARG A 413 -4.43 31.29 -13.78
N ARG A 414 -3.93 30.07 -13.99
CA ARG A 414 -3.09 29.37 -13.00
C ARG A 414 -1.80 30.15 -12.75
N GLY A 415 -1.40 30.29 -11.48
CA GLY A 415 -0.40 31.27 -11.08
C GLY A 415 0.38 30.93 -9.82
N THR A 416 0.92 31.97 -9.18
CA THR A 416 1.82 31.88 -8.02
C THR A 416 1.12 31.61 -6.69
N CYS A 417 -0.19 31.84 -6.60
CA CYS A 417 -0.99 31.54 -5.41
C CYS A 417 -1.85 30.27 -5.57
N PRO A 418 -2.25 29.62 -4.45
CA PRO A 418 -3.13 28.45 -4.47
C PRO A 418 -4.47 28.70 -5.17
N PHE A 419 -5.07 27.64 -5.72
CA PHE A 419 -6.39 27.71 -6.34
C PHE A 419 -7.46 28.22 -5.37
N THR A 420 -7.43 27.77 -4.11
CA THR A 420 -8.37 28.21 -3.06
C THR A 420 -8.34 29.72 -2.83
N THR A 421 -7.17 30.36 -2.89
CA THR A 421 -7.05 31.82 -2.79
C THR A 421 -7.72 32.53 -3.98
N LYS A 422 -7.48 32.04 -5.20
CA LYS A 422 -8.11 32.58 -6.42
C LYS A 422 -9.62 32.48 -6.35
N ILE A 423 -10.11 31.29 -5.96
CA ILE A 423 -11.54 31.01 -5.80
C ILE A 423 -12.17 31.89 -4.72
N ALA A 424 -11.53 32.06 -3.57
CA ALA A 424 -12.04 32.93 -2.50
C ALA A 424 -12.19 34.39 -2.97
N ASN A 425 -11.24 34.90 -3.76
CA ASN A 425 -11.27 36.27 -4.27
C ASN A 425 -12.37 36.49 -5.32
N ILE A 426 -12.60 35.54 -6.24
CA ILE A 426 -13.69 35.67 -7.23
C ILE A 426 -15.07 35.41 -6.59
N ALA A 427 -15.14 34.52 -5.60
CA ALA A 427 -16.35 34.23 -4.84
C ALA A 427 -16.80 35.45 -4.01
N ALA A 428 -15.85 36.24 -3.50
CA ALA A 428 -16.13 37.51 -2.82
C ALA A 428 -16.82 38.55 -3.74
N SER A 429 -16.69 38.41 -5.06
CA SER A 429 -17.40 39.20 -6.08
C SER A 429 -18.67 38.49 -6.61
N GLY A 430 -19.13 37.43 -5.95
CA GLY A 430 -20.39 36.75 -6.24
C GLY A 430 -20.29 35.54 -7.18
N ALA A 431 -19.10 35.23 -7.70
CA ALA A 431 -18.93 34.10 -8.63
C ALA A 431 -19.29 32.76 -7.97
N ASN A 432 -19.82 31.82 -8.77
CA ASN A 432 -20.12 30.45 -8.33
C ASN A 432 -19.54 29.37 -9.25
N ALA A 433 -18.90 29.77 -10.36
CA ALA A 433 -18.28 28.90 -11.32
C ALA A 433 -17.04 29.54 -11.97
N ALA A 434 -16.00 28.75 -12.22
CA ALA A 434 -14.77 29.24 -12.83
C ALA A 434 -14.10 28.23 -13.77
N LEU A 435 -13.48 28.75 -14.82
CA LEU A 435 -12.52 28.06 -15.66
C LEU A 435 -11.13 28.57 -15.27
N ILE A 436 -10.32 27.70 -14.70
CA ILE A 436 -8.92 28.00 -14.45
C ILE A 436 -8.13 27.45 -15.63
N TYR A 437 -7.33 28.25 -16.32
CA TYR A 437 -6.49 27.73 -17.39
C TYR A 437 -5.07 27.49 -16.93
N ASP A 438 -4.50 26.38 -17.38
CA ASP A 438 -3.14 25.99 -17.03
C ASP A 438 -2.10 26.99 -17.56
N ASN A 439 -0.92 27.00 -16.94
CA ASN A 439 0.21 27.85 -17.32
C ASN A 439 1.40 27.02 -17.88
N GLY A 440 1.14 25.78 -18.31
CA GLY A 440 2.15 24.84 -18.78
C GLY A 440 2.71 23.92 -17.69
N ASN A 441 2.17 23.99 -16.47
CA ASN A 441 2.59 23.17 -15.33
C ASN A 441 1.74 21.89 -15.16
N GLY A 442 0.92 21.54 -16.14
CA GLY A 442 0.22 20.27 -16.23
C GLY A 442 -1.29 20.43 -16.14
N PHE A 443 -1.99 19.65 -16.97
CA PHE A 443 -3.44 19.59 -17.05
C PHE A 443 -3.95 18.44 -16.15
N ALA A 444 -4.46 18.77 -14.98
CA ALA A 444 -4.97 17.83 -13.99
C ALA A 444 -6.18 18.39 -13.23
N GLY A 445 -6.85 17.52 -12.46
CA GLY A 445 -7.97 17.92 -11.61
C GLY A 445 -7.52 18.89 -10.52
N ILE A 446 -8.44 19.76 -10.08
CA ILE A 446 -8.19 20.75 -9.02
C ILE A 446 -9.16 20.54 -7.87
N GLU A 447 -8.70 20.79 -6.65
CA GLU A 447 -9.51 20.72 -5.44
C GLU A 447 -9.77 22.12 -4.91
N VAL A 448 -11.05 22.49 -4.82
CA VAL A 448 -11.50 23.86 -4.52
C VAL A 448 -12.69 23.92 -3.55
N GLY A 449 -12.97 22.83 -2.82
CA GLY A 449 -14.13 22.71 -1.95
C GLY A 449 -15.45 22.75 -2.72
N ASP A 450 -16.47 23.42 -2.18
CA ASP A 450 -17.83 23.46 -2.74
C ASP A 450 -18.01 24.37 -3.98
N PHE A 451 -16.93 24.98 -4.46
CA PHE A 451 -16.98 25.89 -5.61
C PHE A 451 -16.85 25.13 -6.93
N HIS A 452 -17.66 25.46 -7.95
CA HIS A 452 -17.59 24.81 -9.26
C HIS A 452 -16.43 25.36 -10.11
N ALA A 453 -15.20 24.94 -9.84
CA ALA A 453 -14.05 25.29 -10.67
C ALA A 453 -13.44 24.07 -11.37
N VAL A 454 -13.04 24.25 -12.62
CA VAL A 454 -12.37 23.21 -13.41
C VAL A 454 -11.14 23.78 -14.11
N LEU A 455 -10.16 22.92 -14.36
CA LEU A 455 -8.98 23.29 -15.14
C LEU A 455 -9.26 23.07 -16.64
N ILE A 456 -8.82 24.00 -17.49
CA ILE A 456 -8.76 23.87 -18.95
C ILE A 456 -7.30 23.97 -19.44
N GLN A 457 -7.04 23.52 -20.66
CA GLN A 457 -5.69 23.59 -21.23
C GLN A 457 -5.22 25.04 -21.42
N ALA A 458 -3.90 25.24 -21.38
CA ALA A 458 -3.30 26.57 -21.46
C ALA A 458 -3.66 27.30 -22.76
N GLU A 459 -3.69 26.58 -23.89
CA GLU A 459 -4.01 27.15 -25.20
C GLU A 459 -5.45 27.68 -25.29
N ASP A 460 -6.42 26.90 -24.80
CA ASP A 460 -7.83 27.27 -24.75
C ASP A 460 -8.06 28.50 -23.87
N GLY A 461 -7.43 28.53 -22.70
CA GLY A 461 -7.54 29.66 -21.79
C GLY A 461 -6.91 30.95 -22.33
N VAL A 462 -5.75 30.83 -22.98
CA VAL A 462 -5.10 31.96 -23.66
C VAL A 462 -5.99 32.49 -24.79
N PHE A 463 -6.59 31.61 -25.58
CA PHE A 463 -7.54 31.98 -26.62
C PHE A 463 -8.73 32.77 -26.03
N LEU A 464 -9.38 32.25 -24.99
CA LEU A 464 -10.51 32.90 -24.35
C LEU A 464 -10.12 34.28 -23.77
N ALA A 465 -8.97 34.38 -23.09
CA ALA A 465 -8.49 35.65 -22.57
C ALA A 465 -8.23 36.69 -23.68
N GLN A 466 -7.68 36.27 -24.82
CA GLN A 466 -7.45 37.15 -25.98
C GLN A 466 -8.76 37.62 -26.64
N GLN A 467 -9.75 36.74 -26.78
CA GLN A 467 -11.07 37.12 -27.32
C GLN A 467 -11.78 38.10 -26.40
N TYR A 468 -11.67 37.90 -25.07
CA TYR A 468 -12.20 38.83 -24.08
C TYR A 468 -11.50 40.20 -24.15
N ALA A 469 -10.17 40.23 -24.27
CA ALA A 469 -9.40 41.45 -24.47
C ALA A 469 -9.75 42.19 -25.78
N ALA A 470 -10.16 41.45 -26.82
CA ALA A 470 -10.65 42.00 -28.08
C ALA A 470 -12.11 42.52 -28.03
N GLY A 471 -12.77 42.43 -26.88
CA GLY A 471 -14.14 42.93 -26.67
C GLY A 471 -15.24 42.01 -27.24
N GLN A 472 -14.91 40.74 -27.52
CA GLN A 472 -15.92 39.77 -27.97
C GLN A 472 -16.81 39.34 -26.79
N SER A 473 -18.11 39.26 -27.03
CA SER A 473 -19.06 38.72 -26.06
C SER A 473 -19.13 37.21 -26.22
N MET A 474 -18.65 36.48 -25.20
CA MET A 474 -18.63 35.01 -25.19
C MET A 474 -19.59 34.45 -24.14
N SER A 475 -20.11 33.27 -24.42
CA SER A 475 -20.86 32.46 -23.47
C SER A 475 -20.35 31.03 -23.46
N VAL A 476 -20.59 30.31 -22.37
CA VAL A 476 -20.20 28.90 -22.21
C VAL A 476 -21.41 28.06 -21.85
N THR A 477 -21.44 26.85 -22.40
CA THR A 477 -22.44 25.83 -22.10
C THR A 477 -21.74 24.53 -21.73
N PHE A 478 -22.21 23.89 -20.66
CA PHE A 478 -21.73 22.58 -20.20
C PHE A 478 -22.74 21.51 -20.64
N PRO A 479 -22.47 20.73 -21.70
CA PRO A 479 -23.40 19.71 -22.16
C PRO A 479 -23.59 18.64 -21.07
N GLN A 480 -24.82 18.49 -20.61
CA GLN A 480 -25.16 17.49 -19.58
C GLN A 480 -25.24 16.06 -20.12
N THR A 481 -25.30 15.92 -21.46
CA THR A 481 -25.27 14.62 -22.16
C THR A 481 -24.46 14.75 -23.44
N GLY A 482 -23.74 13.70 -23.82
CA GLY A 482 -22.97 13.67 -25.08
C GLY A 482 -21.76 14.60 -25.15
N GLY A 483 -21.40 15.26 -24.05
CA GLY A 483 -20.22 16.15 -23.95
C GLY A 483 -18.94 15.45 -23.49
N SER A 484 -18.98 14.12 -23.30
CA SER A 484 -17.84 13.35 -22.81
C SER A 484 -16.91 12.93 -23.93
N VAL A 485 -15.60 12.98 -23.65
CA VAL A 485 -14.54 12.57 -24.57
C VAL A 485 -13.49 11.74 -23.84
N ASP A 486 -12.92 10.76 -24.55
CA ASP A 486 -11.76 10.00 -24.10
C ASP A 486 -10.52 10.89 -24.20
N PHE A 487 -9.97 11.29 -23.06
CA PHE A 487 -8.76 12.11 -23.01
C PHE A 487 -7.55 11.28 -22.58
N PRO A 488 -6.40 11.39 -23.28
CA PRO A 488 -5.17 10.74 -22.87
C PRO A 488 -4.73 11.22 -21.49
N SER A 489 -4.64 10.30 -20.53
CA SER A 489 -4.16 10.63 -19.19
C SER A 489 -2.70 11.10 -19.25
N PRO A 490 -2.34 12.24 -18.65
CA PRO A 490 -0.96 12.71 -18.60
C PRO A 490 0.02 11.75 -17.90
N THR A 491 -0.49 10.89 -17.03
CA THR A 491 0.28 9.85 -16.31
C THR A 491 -0.03 8.44 -16.83
N GLY A 492 -0.77 8.33 -17.93
CA GLY A 492 -1.30 7.08 -18.46
C GLY A 492 -0.24 6.01 -18.70
N GLY A 493 -0.40 4.85 -18.06
CA GLY A 493 0.54 3.74 -18.17
C GLY A 493 1.80 3.85 -17.31
N LEU A 494 1.98 4.95 -16.56
CA LEU A 494 2.98 5.04 -15.49
C LEU A 494 2.47 4.33 -14.22
N VAL A 495 3.39 4.00 -13.32
CA VAL A 495 3.02 3.53 -11.97
C VAL A 495 2.34 4.67 -11.23
N SER A 496 1.20 4.41 -10.60
CA SER A 496 0.50 5.43 -9.82
C SER A 496 1.36 5.85 -8.63
N ASP A 497 1.52 7.16 -8.41
CA ASP A 497 2.42 7.73 -7.38
C ASP A 497 2.11 7.23 -5.96
N PHE A 498 0.84 6.93 -5.68
CA PHE A 498 0.38 6.40 -4.41
C PHE A 498 0.79 4.94 -4.16
N THR A 499 1.27 4.19 -5.16
CA THR A 499 1.66 2.79 -4.98
C THR A 499 2.75 2.68 -3.93
N THR A 500 2.48 1.93 -2.85
CA THR A 500 3.43 1.68 -1.77
C THR A 500 4.71 1.02 -2.26
N TYR A 501 5.84 1.53 -1.78
CA TYR A 501 7.17 1.02 -2.10
C TYR A 501 7.57 -0.12 -1.17
N GLY A 502 8.13 -1.19 -1.75
CA GLY A 502 9.02 -2.10 -1.05
C GLY A 502 10.46 -1.56 -1.00
N PRO A 503 11.47 -2.45 -0.91
CA PRO A 503 11.36 -3.87 -0.56
C PRO A 503 10.76 -4.06 0.84
N THR A 504 10.53 -5.30 1.24
CA THR A 504 10.31 -5.61 2.65
C THR A 504 11.59 -5.38 3.46
N ASN A 505 11.50 -5.25 4.79
CA ASN A 505 12.66 -5.05 5.68
C ASN A 505 13.64 -6.23 5.65
N ASP A 506 13.16 -7.42 5.32
CA ASP A 506 13.91 -8.65 5.07
C ASP A 506 14.30 -8.85 3.59
N LEU A 507 14.25 -7.77 2.78
CA LEU A 507 14.77 -7.67 1.41
C LEU A 507 14.07 -8.56 0.38
N TYR A 508 12.83 -8.95 0.62
CA TYR A 508 11.99 -9.58 -0.40
C TYR A 508 11.46 -8.55 -1.40
N PHE A 509 11.35 -9.03 -2.63
CA PHE A 509 10.86 -8.29 -3.77
C PHE A 509 9.34 -8.10 -3.68
N LYS A 510 8.92 -6.86 -3.43
CA LYS A 510 7.52 -6.41 -3.41
C LYS A 510 7.40 -4.98 -3.94
N PRO A 511 6.32 -4.63 -4.68
CA PRO A 511 5.25 -5.51 -5.15
C PRO A 511 5.71 -6.50 -6.23
N SER A 512 4.89 -7.48 -6.59
CA SER A 512 5.25 -8.51 -7.57
C SER A 512 5.23 -7.99 -9.01
N PHE A 513 4.23 -7.20 -9.38
CA PHE A 513 4.05 -6.51 -10.66
C PHE A 513 2.92 -5.49 -10.53
N ALA A 514 2.66 -4.70 -11.58
CA ALA A 514 1.62 -3.68 -11.62
C ALA A 514 0.44 -4.08 -12.53
N ALA A 515 -0.75 -3.58 -12.22
CA ALA A 515 -1.95 -3.68 -13.03
C ALA A 515 -2.75 -2.36 -12.97
N PRO A 516 -3.69 -2.12 -13.89
CA PRO A 516 -4.48 -0.89 -13.90
C PRO A 516 -5.24 -0.69 -12.59
N GLY A 517 -5.01 0.46 -11.92
CA GLY A 517 -5.63 0.78 -10.64
C GLY A 517 -5.89 2.27 -10.40
N GLY A 518 -5.40 3.16 -11.26
CA GLY A 518 -5.71 4.60 -11.21
C GLY A 518 -6.88 4.95 -12.12
N SER A 519 -7.87 5.70 -11.60
CA SER A 519 -9.07 6.15 -12.32
C SER A 519 -9.85 5.00 -12.99
N ILE A 520 -10.22 4.00 -12.19
CA ILE A 520 -10.94 2.80 -12.64
C ILE A 520 -12.44 2.96 -12.39
N MET A 521 -13.21 2.83 -13.46
CA MET A 521 -14.68 2.80 -13.44
C MET A 521 -15.15 1.43 -13.00
N SER A 522 -16.02 1.33 -11.99
CA SER A 522 -16.60 0.05 -11.58
C SER A 522 -17.96 0.21 -10.89
N THR A 523 -18.62 -0.91 -10.62
CA THR A 523 -19.94 -0.99 -9.99
C THR A 523 -19.96 -0.32 -8.63
N TYR A 524 -21.08 0.25 -8.24
CA TYR A 524 -21.30 0.96 -6.98
C TYR A 524 -22.71 0.60 -6.47
N PRO A 525 -23.08 0.78 -5.19
CA PRO A 525 -24.36 0.32 -4.69
C PRO A 525 -25.51 0.94 -5.46
N VAL A 526 -26.56 0.15 -5.68
CA VAL A 526 -27.71 0.58 -6.47
C VAL A 526 -28.38 1.81 -5.85
N THR A 527 -28.49 1.84 -4.51
CA THR A 527 -29.06 2.97 -3.76
C THR A 527 -28.23 4.24 -3.86
N LEU A 528 -26.97 4.12 -4.23
CA LEU A 528 -26.02 5.21 -4.34
C LEU A 528 -25.59 5.43 -5.79
N GLY A 529 -26.38 5.12 -6.82
CA GLY A 529 -26.05 5.55 -8.20
C GLY A 529 -25.24 4.57 -9.06
N THR A 530 -25.09 3.30 -8.66
CA THR A 530 -24.68 2.14 -9.51
C THR A 530 -23.25 2.10 -10.06
N TRP A 531 -22.57 3.24 -10.24
CA TRP A 531 -21.17 3.29 -10.70
C TRP A 531 -20.34 4.33 -9.94
N ALA A 532 -19.03 4.11 -9.83
CA ALA A 532 -18.08 5.07 -9.29
C ALA A 532 -16.69 4.93 -9.95
N LEU A 533 -15.94 6.03 -9.96
CA LEU A 533 -14.55 6.10 -10.45
C LEU A 533 -13.60 6.21 -9.26
N LEU A 534 -12.71 5.23 -9.10
CA LEU A 534 -11.78 5.19 -7.97
C LEU A 534 -10.34 4.92 -8.37
N SER A 535 -9.42 5.35 -7.52
CA SER A 535 -8.00 5.03 -7.64
C SER A 535 -7.46 4.30 -6.41
N GLY A 536 -6.67 3.26 -6.64
CA GLY A 536 -5.97 2.52 -5.59
C GLY A 536 -5.37 1.20 -6.09
N THR A 537 -4.37 0.70 -5.38
CA THR A 537 -3.87 -0.68 -5.58
C THR A 537 -4.96 -1.72 -5.32
N SER A 538 -5.99 -1.32 -4.58
CA SER A 538 -7.24 -2.06 -4.38
C SER A 538 -8.07 -2.29 -5.65
N MET A 539 -7.86 -1.52 -6.72
CA MET A 539 -8.47 -1.72 -8.05
C MET A 539 -7.58 -2.57 -8.97
N ALA A 540 -6.26 -2.46 -8.83
CA ALA A 540 -5.30 -3.29 -9.56
C ALA A 540 -5.35 -4.77 -9.12
N THR A 541 -5.61 -5.01 -7.84
CA THR A 541 -5.69 -6.35 -7.24
C THR A 541 -6.81 -7.22 -7.83
N PRO A 542 -8.09 -6.78 -7.89
CA PRO A 542 -9.16 -7.53 -8.55
C PRO A 542 -8.92 -7.68 -10.07
N HIS A 543 -8.29 -6.72 -10.74
CA HIS A 543 -7.88 -6.88 -12.16
C HIS A 543 -6.96 -8.10 -12.33
N THR A 544 -6.02 -8.27 -11.39
CA THR A 544 -5.11 -9.41 -11.35
C THR A 544 -5.83 -10.72 -10.97
N ALA A 545 -6.81 -10.67 -10.08
CA ALA A 545 -7.65 -11.82 -9.75
C ALA A 545 -8.46 -12.30 -10.96
N GLY A 546 -9.09 -11.39 -11.70
CA GLY A 546 -9.75 -11.69 -12.96
C GLY A 546 -8.78 -12.24 -14.00
N SER A 547 -7.60 -11.63 -14.16
CA SER A 547 -6.55 -12.09 -15.08
C SER A 547 -6.09 -13.51 -14.75
N SER A 548 -5.98 -13.83 -13.46
CA SER A 548 -5.68 -15.17 -12.96
C SER A 548 -6.78 -16.17 -13.28
N ALA A 549 -8.06 -15.76 -13.29
CA ALA A 549 -9.15 -16.62 -13.72
C ALA A 549 -9.08 -16.95 -15.21
N LEU A 550 -8.74 -15.97 -16.06
CA LEU A 550 -8.51 -16.22 -17.49
C LEU A 550 -7.35 -17.22 -17.70
N LEU A 551 -6.27 -17.09 -16.92
CA LEU A 551 -5.15 -18.02 -16.92
C LEU A 551 -5.60 -19.45 -16.56
N LEU A 552 -6.36 -19.61 -15.47
CA LEU A 552 -6.84 -20.92 -15.01
C LEU A 552 -7.86 -21.54 -15.98
N GLN A 553 -8.66 -20.74 -16.68
CA GLN A 553 -9.59 -21.23 -17.71
C GLN A 553 -8.82 -21.87 -18.87
N VAL A 554 -7.71 -21.26 -19.31
CA VAL A 554 -6.94 -21.75 -20.46
C VAL A 554 -5.95 -22.84 -20.09
N LYS A 555 -5.20 -22.69 -19.00
CA LYS A 555 -4.14 -23.63 -18.58
C LYS A 555 -4.62 -24.73 -17.63
N GLY A 556 -5.84 -24.59 -17.09
CA GLY A 556 -6.44 -25.53 -16.13
C GLY A 556 -6.10 -25.20 -14.68
N LYS A 557 -6.92 -25.74 -13.76
CA LYS A 557 -6.88 -25.45 -12.31
C LYS A 557 -5.88 -26.29 -11.50
N THR A 558 -4.82 -26.78 -12.13
CA THR A 558 -3.87 -27.63 -11.41
C THR A 558 -3.03 -26.79 -10.46
N ALA A 559 -2.61 -27.38 -9.32
CA ALA A 559 -1.75 -26.70 -8.36
C ALA A 559 -0.44 -26.19 -8.96
N ALA A 560 0.08 -26.87 -10.00
CA ALA A 560 1.28 -26.43 -10.72
C ALA A 560 1.05 -25.14 -11.53
N VAL A 561 -0.13 -24.98 -12.16
CA VAL A 561 -0.50 -23.76 -12.87
C VAL A 561 -0.68 -22.60 -11.88
N ALA A 562 -1.40 -22.84 -10.78
CA ALA A 562 -1.62 -21.82 -9.75
C ALA A 562 -0.30 -21.32 -9.14
N ARG A 563 0.60 -22.23 -8.72
CA ARG A 563 1.94 -21.84 -8.22
C ARG A 563 2.79 -21.12 -9.27
N GLY A 564 2.64 -21.47 -10.55
CA GLY A 564 3.36 -20.85 -11.64
C GLY A 564 2.79 -19.50 -12.10
N ALA A 565 1.58 -19.12 -11.67
CA ALA A 565 0.88 -17.94 -12.15
C ALA A 565 1.69 -16.65 -11.94
N ARG A 566 2.24 -16.45 -10.74
CA ARG A 566 3.10 -15.31 -10.43
C ARG A 566 4.30 -15.22 -11.36
N THR A 567 5.04 -16.33 -11.51
CA THR A 567 6.21 -16.39 -12.39
C THR A 567 5.86 -16.11 -13.83
N LEU A 568 4.72 -16.61 -14.32
CA LEU A 568 4.26 -16.34 -15.69
C LEU A 568 3.97 -14.85 -15.90
N PHE A 569 3.18 -14.24 -15.01
CA PHE A 569 2.84 -12.83 -15.12
C PHE A 569 4.04 -11.91 -14.96
N GLN A 570 4.95 -12.21 -14.03
CA GLN A 570 6.21 -11.46 -13.89
C GLN A 570 7.09 -11.60 -15.14
N ALA A 571 7.22 -12.81 -15.67
CA ALA A 571 8.11 -13.05 -16.81
C ALA A 571 7.68 -12.28 -18.06
N THR A 572 6.37 -12.07 -18.26
CA THR A 572 5.83 -11.38 -19.44
C THR A 572 5.47 -9.93 -19.19
N ALA A 573 5.62 -9.42 -17.96
CA ALA A 573 5.28 -8.05 -17.63
C ALA A 573 6.09 -7.05 -18.50
N GLN A 574 5.51 -5.89 -18.73
CA GLN A 574 6.14 -4.80 -19.47
C GLN A 574 6.76 -3.81 -18.49
N PRO A 575 8.10 -3.62 -18.47
CA PRO A 575 8.73 -2.61 -17.63
C PRO A 575 8.20 -1.21 -17.93
N ILE A 576 7.99 -0.43 -16.86
CA ILE A 576 7.36 0.89 -16.87
C ILE A 576 8.42 1.98 -16.68
N SER A 577 8.33 3.06 -17.46
CA SER A 577 9.16 4.26 -17.30
C SER A 577 8.83 5.01 -16.01
N SER A 578 9.79 5.73 -15.42
CA SER A 578 9.48 6.57 -14.25
C SER A 578 8.69 7.83 -14.60
N SER A 579 8.80 8.30 -15.84
CA SER A 579 8.00 9.40 -16.39
C SER A 579 7.89 9.27 -17.91
N HIS A 580 7.10 10.14 -18.55
CA HIS A 580 7.07 10.28 -20.01
C HIS A 580 8.20 11.16 -20.57
N THR A 581 9.12 11.62 -19.74
CA THR A 581 10.27 12.45 -20.16
C THR A 581 11.33 11.58 -20.83
N ASP A 582 11.74 11.96 -22.05
CA ASP A 582 12.77 11.25 -22.80
C ASP A 582 14.10 11.20 -22.03
N GLY A 583 14.63 9.98 -21.87
CA GLY A 583 15.90 9.73 -21.20
C GLY A 583 15.81 9.45 -19.70
N ASP A 584 14.62 9.57 -19.10
CA ASP A 584 14.39 9.15 -17.73
C ASP A 584 14.54 7.62 -17.57
N PRO A 585 14.99 7.14 -16.40
CA PRO A 585 15.15 5.71 -16.15
C PRO A 585 13.79 4.99 -16.12
N LEU A 586 13.84 3.65 -16.18
CA LEU A 586 12.69 2.85 -15.77
C LEU A 586 12.41 3.04 -14.27
N GLN A 587 11.14 2.95 -13.87
CA GLN A 587 10.76 2.99 -12.47
C GLN A 587 11.49 1.89 -11.67
N THR A 588 11.80 2.13 -10.40
CA THR A 588 12.41 1.09 -9.57
C THR A 588 11.47 -0.11 -9.42
N VAL A 589 12.05 -1.30 -9.45
CA VAL A 589 11.37 -2.57 -9.21
C VAL A 589 10.74 -2.61 -7.80
N SER A 590 11.24 -1.82 -6.85
CA SER A 590 10.63 -1.64 -5.53
C SER A 590 9.24 -0.99 -5.55
N GLN A 591 8.81 -0.41 -6.68
CA GLN A 591 7.47 0.18 -6.83
C GLN A 591 6.69 -0.46 -7.99
N GLN A 592 7.32 -0.65 -9.15
CA GLN A 592 6.65 -1.21 -10.33
C GLN A 592 6.52 -2.75 -10.29
N GLY A 593 7.27 -3.41 -9.41
CA GLY A 593 7.45 -4.85 -9.47
C GLY A 593 8.18 -5.27 -10.76
N ALA A 594 7.67 -6.29 -11.44
CA ALA A 594 8.17 -6.72 -12.75
C ALA A 594 7.67 -5.83 -13.91
N GLY A 595 6.77 -4.87 -13.64
CA GLY A 595 6.14 -4.02 -14.65
C GLY A 595 4.64 -4.32 -14.83
N LEU A 596 4.03 -3.75 -15.88
CA LEU A 596 2.62 -3.89 -16.19
C LEU A 596 2.28 -5.30 -16.69
N ILE A 597 1.27 -5.94 -16.11
CA ILE A 597 0.84 -7.30 -16.47
C ILE A 597 0.44 -7.41 -17.96
N GLN A 598 0.96 -8.42 -18.66
CA GLN A 598 0.58 -8.78 -20.03
C GLN A 598 -0.10 -10.15 -20.02
N VAL A 599 -1.43 -10.17 -19.87
CA VAL A 599 -2.23 -11.37 -19.60
C VAL A 599 -2.24 -12.31 -20.80
N TYR A 600 -2.41 -11.76 -22.00
CA TYR A 600 -2.41 -12.55 -23.23
C TYR A 600 -1.06 -13.28 -23.42
N ASP A 601 0.04 -12.57 -23.22
CA ASP A 601 1.39 -13.11 -23.39
C ASP A 601 1.72 -14.13 -22.30
N ALA A 602 1.28 -13.92 -21.06
CA ALA A 602 1.43 -14.92 -19.99
C ALA A 602 0.69 -16.24 -20.31
N ILE A 603 -0.46 -16.15 -20.97
CA ILE A 603 -1.29 -17.31 -21.31
C ILE A 603 -0.75 -18.06 -22.53
N TYR A 604 -0.40 -17.35 -23.61
CA TYR A 604 -0.01 -17.98 -24.89
C TYR A 604 1.50 -18.05 -25.13
N GLY A 605 2.29 -17.40 -24.27
CA GLY A 605 3.75 -17.50 -24.25
C GLY A 605 4.21 -18.96 -24.15
N THR A 606 5.28 -19.25 -24.89
CA THR A 606 5.88 -20.59 -25.00
C THR A 606 7.34 -20.61 -24.56
N THR A 607 7.87 -19.48 -24.09
CA THR A 607 9.15 -19.39 -23.38
C THR A 607 8.88 -19.29 -21.89
N LEU A 608 9.36 -20.27 -21.13
CA LEU A 608 9.13 -20.35 -19.69
C LEU A 608 10.44 -20.15 -18.93
N LEU A 609 10.40 -19.35 -17.87
CA LEU A 609 11.50 -19.21 -16.92
C LEU A 609 11.23 -20.05 -15.68
N SER A 610 12.26 -20.69 -15.11
CA SER A 610 12.11 -21.41 -13.83
C SER A 610 12.05 -20.49 -12.62
N LYS A 611 12.55 -19.25 -12.73
CA LYS A 611 12.54 -18.23 -11.69
C LYS A 611 12.56 -16.86 -12.35
N THR A 612 11.80 -15.92 -11.80
CA THR A 612 11.72 -14.53 -12.24
C THR A 612 12.31 -13.56 -11.22
N GLU A 613 12.33 -13.91 -9.94
CA GLU A 613 12.83 -13.01 -8.88
C GLU A 613 14.29 -13.34 -8.53
N LEU A 614 15.21 -12.42 -8.77
CA LEU A 614 16.64 -12.57 -8.50
C LEU A 614 17.06 -11.64 -7.36
N LEU A 615 16.92 -12.13 -6.12
CA LEU A 615 17.27 -11.39 -4.91
C LEU A 615 18.79 -11.39 -4.71
N LEU A 616 19.39 -10.20 -4.71
CA LEU A 616 20.84 -10.00 -4.58
C LEU A 616 21.27 -9.72 -3.14
N ASN A 617 20.30 -9.45 -2.26
CA ASN A 617 20.52 -9.06 -0.86
C ASN A 617 21.30 -7.73 -0.74
N ASP A 618 21.79 -7.44 0.47
CA ASP A 618 22.60 -6.27 0.80
C ASP A 618 24.10 -6.48 0.48
N THR A 619 24.94 -5.48 0.74
CA THR A 619 26.39 -5.60 0.42
C THR A 619 27.14 -6.60 1.30
N LYS A 620 26.60 -6.94 2.48
CA LYS A 620 27.23 -7.84 3.43
C LYS A 620 26.91 -9.32 3.14
N HIS A 621 25.68 -9.59 2.71
CA HIS A 621 25.16 -10.91 2.37
C HIS A 621 24.94 -11.05 0.86
N PHE A 622 25.74 -10.34 0.06
CA PHE A 622 25.57 -10.18 -1.37
C PHE A 622 25.59 -11.50 -2.16
N VAL A 623 24.56 -11.70 -3.00
CA VAL A 623 24.41 -12.86 -3.89
C VAL A 623 24.43 -12.42 -5.35
N GLY A 624 25.62 -12.08 -5.85
CA GLY A 624 25.78 -11.56 -7.22
C GLY A 624 25.68 -12.59 -8.34
N THR A 625 25.82 -13.89 -8.06
CA THR A 625 25.67 -14.94 -9.09
C THR A 625 24.29 -15.57 -8.98
N GLN A 626 23.48 -15.37 -10.01
CA GLN A 626 22.10 -15.83 -10.09
C GLN A 626 21.93 -16.83 -11.22
N LYS A 627 21.08 -17.84 -10.99
CA LYS A 627 20.81 -18.90 -11.96
C LYS A 627 19.32 -19.07 -12.20
N PHE A 628 18.94 -19.20 -13.46
CA PHE A 628 17.58 -19.57 -13.85
C PHE A 628 17.63 -20.33 -15.18
N SER A 629 16.60 -21.15 -15.45
CA SER A 629 16.51 -21.89 -16.71
C SER A 629 15.47 -21.31 -17.65
N VAL A 630 15.78 -21.34 -18.93
CA VAL A 630 14.90 -20.97 -20.04
C VAL A 630 14.45 -22.25 -20.71
N LYS A 631 13.14 -22.46 -20.81
CA LYS A 631 12.54 -23.61 -21.48
C LYS A 631 11.74 -23.18 -22.71
N ASN A 632 11.97 -23.85 -23.83
CA ASN A 632 11.11 -23.74 -25.00
C ASN A 632 9.95 -24.75 -24.90
N ALA A 633 8.78 -24.28 -24.47
CA ALA A 633 7.54 -25.06 -24.44
C ALA A 633 6.77 -25.02 -25.78
N GLY A 634 7.33 -24.36 -26.81
CA GLY A 634 6.74 -24.28 -28.14
C GLY A 634 6.98 -25.53 -28.99
N LYS A 635 6.45 -25.50 -30.22
CA LYS A 635 6.54 -26.61 -31.19
C LYS A 635 7.69 -26.46 -32.20
N THR A 636 8.37 -25.31 -32.22
CA THR A 636 9.45 -24.99 -33.16
C THR A 636 10.75 -24.69 -32.43
N VAL A 637 11.87 -24.80 -33.14
CA VAL A 637 13.18 -24.40 -32.61
C VAL A 637 13.20 -22.88 -32.39
N LYS A 638 13.73 -22.45 -31.25
CA LYS A 638 13.87 -21.02 -30.90
C LYS A 638 15.32 -20.66 -30.62
N THR A 639 15.72 -19.47 -31.05
CA THR A 639 17.04 -18.92 -30.76
C THR A 639 16.88 -17.71 -29.87
N TYR A 640 17.42 -17.81 -28.67
CA TYR A 640 17.30 -16.82 -27.61
C TYR A 640 18.51 -15.91 -27.57
N THR A 641 18.27 -14.63 -27.30
CA THR A 641 19.30 -13.63 -27.01
C THR A 641 19.05 -13.05 -25.61
N LEU A 642 20.12 -12.89 -24.83
CA LEU A 642 20.05 -12.26 -23.51
C LEU A 642 20.40 -10.78 -23.60
N ARG A 643 19.63 -9.94 -22.91
CA ARG A 643 19.88 -8.50 -22.79
C ARG A 643 19.64 -8.02 -21.37
N HIS A 644 20.43 -7.07 -20.92
CA HIS A 644 20.23 -6.39 -19.62
C HIS A 644 19.62 -5.01 -19.87
N THR A 645 18.55 -4.71 -19.15
CA THR A 645 17.92 -3.39 -19.10
C THR A 645 17.88 -2.95 -17.63
N PRO A 646 18.64 -1.93 -17.22
CA PRO A 646 18.63 -1.46 -15.84
C PRO A 646 17.38 -0.62 -15.54
N ALA A 647 16.97 -0.60 -14.27
CA ALA A 647 15.98 0.32 -13.73
C ALA A 647 16.65 1.37 -12.82
N GLY A 648 15.95 2.48 -12.56
CA GLY A 648 16.42 3.54 -11.67
C GLY A 648 16.80 3.01 -10.29
N SER A 649 17.94 3.46 -9.77
CA SER A 649 18.36 3.15 -8.40
C SER A 649 17.66 4.09 -7.43
N ALA A 650 16.82 3.55 -6.56
CA ALA A 650 16.01 4.32 -5.62
C ALA A 650 16.83 4.78 -4.41
N VAL A 651 16.85 6.08 -4.16
CA VAL A 651 17.48 6.73 -3.00
C VAL A 651 16.51 6.64 -1.82
N THR A 652 16.60 5.55 -1.05
CA THR A 652 15.54 5.19 -0.09
C THR A 652 15.59 5.94 1.23
N ILE A 653 16.73 6.52 1.58
CA ILE A 653 16.93 7.33 2.79
C ILE A 653 17.35 8.74 2.37
N GLY A 654 16.81 9.76 3.05
CA GLY A 654 17.10 11.16 2.77
C GLY A 654 18.60 11.48 2.86
N PRO A 655 19.14 12.35 2.00
CA PRO A 655 20.55 12.75 2.09
C PRO A 655 20.91 13.30 3.48
N ASN A 656 22.01 12.80 4.07
CA ASN A 656 22.43 13.16 5.43
C ASN A 656 21.36 12.93 6.52
N SER A 657 20.44 11.99 6.30
CA SER A 657 19.36 11.67 7.23
C SER A 657 19.37 10.18 7.59
N ILE A 658 18.66 9.84 8.66
CA ILE A 658 18.29 8.46 9.00
C ILE A 658 16.85 8.13 8.59
N LEU A 659 16.08 9.14 8.21
CA LEU A 659 14.67 9.08 7.85
C LEU A 659 14.49 8.69 6.38
N PRO A 660 13.38 8.02 6.04
CA PRO A 660 13.08 7.65 4.66
C PRO A 660 13.07 8.87 3.72
N GLY A 661 13.51 8.65 2.48
CA GLY A 661 13.21 9.58 1.40
C GLY A 661 11.74 9.46 1.05
N LEU A 662 10.98 10.54 1.21
CA LEU A 662 9.55 10.57 0.92
C LEU A 662 9.28 10.41 -0.58
N GLY A 663 8.08 9.95 -0.90
CA GLY A 663 7.59 9.80 -2.27
C GLY A 663 7.38 11.15 -2.96
N PRO A 664 7.59 11.25 -4.28
CA PRO A 664 8.17 10.23 -5.15
C PRO A 664 9.65 10.00 -4.83
N VAL A 665 10.03 8.73 -4.64
CA VAL A 665 11.39 8.36 -4.23
C VAL A 665 12.36 8.67 -5.37
N ALA A 666 13.37 9.49 -5.10
CA ALA A 666 14.32 9.92 -6.12
C ALA A 666 15.05 8.71 -6.74
N LEU A 667 15.16 8.72 -8.07
CA LEU A 667 15.87 7.70 -8.84
C LEU A 667 17.18 8.26 -9.39
N THR A 668 18.23 7.44 -9.34
CA THR A 668 19.50 7.75 -10.00
C THR A 668 19.77 6.82 -11.18
N THR A 669 20.65 7.27 -12.08
CA THR A 669 21.10 6.52 -13.26
C THR A 669 22.37 5.70 -13.02
N GLN A 670 22.76 5.51 -11.75
CA GLN A 670 23.85 4.57 -11.42
C GLN A 670 23.27 3.16 -11.32
N TYR A 671 23.61 2.31 -12.29
CA TYR A 671 23.03 0.98 -12.41
C TYR A 671 23.99 -0.14 -12.01
N ALA A 672 23.41 -1.29 -11.66
CA ALA A 672 24.16 -2.53 -11.62
C ALA A 672 24.68 -2.91 -13.02
N SER A 673 25.76 -3.69 -13.05
CA SER A 673 26.27 -4.28 -14.31
C SER A 673 25.99 -5.78 -14.32
N VAL A 674 25.55 -6.31 -15.46
CA VAL A 674 25.20 -7.72 -15.63
C VAL A 674 26.04 -8.33 -16.75
N SER A 675 26.55 -9.54 -16.51
CA SER A 675 27.26 -10.35 -17.49
C SER A 675 26.73 -11.78 -17.49
N PHE A 676 26.80 -12.45 -18.63
CA PHE A 676 26.22 -13.78 -18.83
C PHE A 676 27.30 -14.79 -19.21
N ASN A 677 27.11 -16.05 -18.82
CA ASN A 677 27.94 -17.17 -19.30
C ASN A 677 27.77 -17.40 -20.82
N THR A 678 26.58 -17.11 -21.36
CA THR A 678 26.29 -17.13 -22.80
C THR A 678 25.33 -16.00 -23.17
N GLY A 679 25.60 -15.27 -24.26
CA GLY A 679 24.71 -14.21 -24.75
C GLY A 679 23.62 -14.71 -25.70
N LYS A 680 23.78 -15.90 -26.28
CA LYS A 680 22.88 -16.46 -27.30
C LYS A 680 22.90 -17.99 -27.29
N PHE A 681 21.74 -18.62 -27.37
CA PHE A 681 21.61 -20.08 -27.42
C PHE A 681 20.35 -20.51 -28.18
N THR A 682 20.31 -21.77 -28.61
CA THR A 682 19.19 -22.32 -29.40
C THR A 682 18.60 -23.53 -28.69
N LEU A 683 17.27 -23.59 -28.60
CA LEU A 683 16.55 -24.69 -27.96
C LEU A 683 15.54 -25.32 -28.92
N ARG A 684 15.60 -26.64 -29.04
CA ARG A 684 14.54 -27.44 -29.66
C ARG A 684 13.30 -27.47 -28.76
N PRO A 685 12.13 -27.82 -29.30
CA PRO A 685 10.92 -28.05 -28.50
C PRO A 685 11.18 -28.93 -27.28
N GLY A 686 10.71 -28.49 -26.12
CA GLY A 686 10.84 -29.18 -24.83
C GLY A 686 12.20 -29.02 -24.14
N GLN A 687 13.24 -28.49 -24.81
CA GLN A 687 14.56 -28.31 -24.21
C GLN A 687 14.61 -27.12 -23.25
N SER A 688 15.50 -27.23 -22.26
CA SER A 688 15.83 -26.18 -21.31
C SER A 688 17.32 -25.84 -21.35
N HIS A 689 17.68 -24.60 -21.03
CA HIS A 689 19.06 -24.14 -20.87
C HIS A 689 19.21 -23.34 -19.57
N GLU A 690 20.25 -23.60 -18.80
CA GLU A 690 20.58 -22.82 -17.60
C GLU A 690 21.37 -21.56 -17.99
N VAL A 691 20.83 -20.41 -17.60
CA VAL A 691 21.49 -19.11 -17.70
C VAL A 691 22.15 -18.81 -16.36
N VAL A 692 23.42 -18.39 -16.40
CA VAL A 692 24.15 -17.88 -15.24
C VAL A 692 24.41 -16.40 -15.46
N ALA A 693 23.79 -15.56 -14.62
CA ALA A 693 23.97 -14.13 -14.62
C ALA A 693 24.87 -13.70 -13.45
N THR A 694 25.96 -13.00 -13.75
CA THR A 694 26.81 -12.36 -12.74
C THR A 694 26.48 -10.86 -12.72
N ILE A 695 25.86 -10.45 -11.62
CA ILE A 695 25.40 -9.09 -11.35
C ILE A 695 26.36 -8.45 -10.35
N LYS A 696 26.77 -7.21 -10.61
CA LYS A 696 27.61 -6.42 -9.71
C LYS A 696 26.87 -5.14 -9.30
N PRO A 697 26.95 -4.70 -8.03
CA PRO A 697 26.30 -3.48 -7.57
C PRO A 697 26.76 -2.23 -8.34
N PRO A 698 25.96 -1.16 -8.38
CA PRO A 698 26.35 0.11 -8.97
C PRO A 698 27.59 0.69 -8.29
N LYS A 699 28.40 1.43 -9.05
CA LYS A 699 29.59 2.15 -8.55
C LYS A 699 29.27 3.63 -8.36
N GLY A 700 29.93 4.26 -7.38
CA GLY A 700 29.82 5.70 -7.14
C GLY A 700 28.48 6.15 -6.56
N VAL A 701 27.75 5.24 -5.91
CA VAL A 701 26.51 5.56 -5.18
C VAL A 701 26.82 5.94 -3.74
N ASP A 702 26.03 6.86 -3.18
CA ASP A 702 26.10 7.20 -1.77
C ASP A 702 25.41 6.11 -0.93
N THR A 703 26.22 5.29 -0.26
CA THR A 703 25.72 4.17 0.55
C THR A 703 24.92 4.62 1.78
N THR A 704 25.07 5.88 2.22
CA THR A 704 24.32 6.42 3.37
C THR A 704 22.84 6.63 3.05
N THR A 705 22.50 6.73 1.76
CA THR A 705 21.12 6.85 1.27
C THR A 705 20.42 5.50 1.04
N TYR A 706 21.09 4.39 1.37
CA TYR A 706 20.60 3.02 1.17
C TYR A 706 20.03 2.78 -0.24
N PRO A 707 20.83 2.98 -1.30
CA PRO A 707 20.34 2.91 -2.67
C PRO A 707 19.90 1.49 -3.03
N VAL A 708 18.62 1.32 -3.39
CA VAL A 708 18.07 0.05 -3.89
C VAL A 708 18.14 0.06 -5.40
N TYR A 709 18.96 -0.82 -5.96
CA TYR A 709 19.19 -0.92 -7.40
C TYR A 709 18.48 -2.15 -7.96
N SER A 710 18.02 -2.05 -9.21
CA SER A 710 17.21 -3.09 -9.82
C SER A 710 17.30 -3.10 -11.36
N GLY A 711 16.64 -4.06 -11.99
CA GLY A 711 16.55 -4.15 -13.44
C GLY A 711 16.15 -5.53 -13.95
N PHE A 712 16.25 -5.69 -15.26
CA PHE A 712 15.65 -6.80 -16.01
C PHE A 712 16.69 -7.51 -16.87
N ILE A 713 16.63 -8.84 -16.88
CA ILE A 713 17.37 -9.72 -17.78
C ILE A 713 16.37 -10.28 -18.78
N HIS A 714 16.32 -9.68 -19.97
CA HIS A 714 15.44 -10.11 -21.05
C HIS A 714 16.00 -11.33 -21.78
N VAL A 715 15.10 -12.27 -22.06
CA VAL A 715 15.29 -13.47 -22.86
C VAL A 715 14.37 -13.35 -24.07
N THR A 716 14.95 -13.05 -25.24
CA THR A 716 14.17 -12.72 -26.44
C THR A 716 14.36 -13.73 -27.55
N SER A 717 13.27 -14.11 -28.21
CA SER A 717 13.27 -14.95 -29.41
C SER A 717 12.16 -14.53 -30.37
N GLY A 718 12.53 -13.83 -31.45
CA GLY A 718 11.55 -13.27 -32.38
C GLY A 718 10.74 -12.15 -31.71
N SER A 719 9.42 -12.25 -31.76
CA SER A 719 8.51 -11.31 -31.08
C SER A 719 8.27 -11.62 -29.61
N GLU A 720 8.69 -12.79 -29.11
CA GLU A 720 8.51 -13.16 -27.71
C GLU A 720 9.69 -12.63 -26.88
N SER A 721 9.35 -11.92 -25.81
CA SER A 721 10.28 -11.37 -24.84
C SER A 721 9.77 -11.69 -23.44
N VAL A 722 10.56 -12.42 -22.67
CA VAL A 722 10.31 -12.64 -21.24
C VAL A 722 11.49 -12.14 -20.44
N HIS A 723 11.34 -11.88 -19.14
CA HIS A 723 12.44 -11.38 -18.33
C HIS A 723 12.49 -11.98 -16.92
N ALA A 724 13.70 -12.04 -16.35
CA ALA A 724 13.92 -12.19 -14.92
C ALA A 724 14.33 -10.84 -14.33
N THR A 725 13.83 -10.52 -13.15
CA THR A 725 13.96 -9.23 -12.48
C THR A 725 14.87 -9.37 -11.27
N TYR A 726 15.86 -8.48 -11.14
CA TYR A 726 16.76 -8.48 -9.98
C TYR A 726 16.54 -7.25 -9.10
N LEU A 727 16.79 -7.42 -7.81
CA LEU A 727 16.75 -6.36 -6.80
C LEU A 727 17.89 -6.57 -5.79
N GLY A 728 18.60 -5.49 -5.47
CA GLY A 728 19.67 -5.50 -4.47
C GLY A 728 19.82 -4.16 -3.77
N LEU A 729 20.45 -4.19 -2.61
CA LEU A 729 20.75 -3.00 -1.80
C LEU A 729 22.25 -2.70 -1.87
N ALA A 730 22.62 -1.48 -2.26
CA ALA A 730 24.01 -1.02 -2.30
C ALA A 730 24.42 -0.35 -0.97
N ALA A 731 24.02 -0.97 0.14
CA ALA A 731 24.40 -0.65 1.51
C ALA A 731 24.32 -1.93 2.37
N SER A 732 24.79 -1.85 3.62
CA SER A 732 24.68 -2.93 4.61
C SER A 732 23.51 -2.62 5.53
N ILE A 733 22.48 -3.47 5.55
CA ILE A 733 21.27 -3.20 6.33
C ILE A 733 21.54 -3.35 7.84
N LYS A 734 22.56 -4.14 8.20
CA LYS A 734 23.04 -4.28 9.59
C LYS A 734 23.47 -2.96 10.21
N ASP A 735 23.93 -2.01 9.39
CA ASP A 735 24.42 -0.71 9.85
C ASP A 735 23.31 0.36 9.85
N LYS A 736 22.07 -0.01 9.46
CA LYS A 736 20.94 0.92 9.44
C LYS A 736 20.46 1.23 10.85
N GLN A 737 20.39 2.53 11.14
CA GLN A 737 19.80 2.99 12.37
C GLN A 737 18.28 2.76 12.37
N VAL A 738 17.76 2.14 13.44
CA VAL A 738 16.35 1.74 13.52
C VAL A 738 15.50 2.69 14.37
N ILE A 739 16.05 3.30 15.42
CA ILE A 739 15.36 4.29 16.26
C ILE A 739 15.73 5.71 15.84
N ASP A 740 14.75 6.60 15.76
CA ASP A 740 14.98 8.02 15.53
C ASP A 740 15.56 8.68 16.80
N ASN A 741 16.69 9.36 16.64
CA ASN A 741 17.33 10.16 17.69
C ASN A 741 17.54 11.64 17.28
N THR A 742 16.80 12.09 16.28
CA THR A 742 16.87 13.44 15.75
C THR A 742 15.83 14.35 16.42
N ASP A 743 16.01 15.66 16.29
CA ASP A 743 15.06 16.70 16.70
C ASP A 743 14.23 17.23 15.52
N ILE A 744 14.25 16.51 14.41
CA ILE A 744 13.66 16.87 13.12
C ILE A 744 12.14 16.97 13.22
N ILE A 745 11.50 15.94 13.76
CA ILE A 745 10.04 15.81 13.77
C ILE A 745 9.41 16.63 14.90
N PHE A 746 9.86 16.42 16.14
CA PHE A 746 9.23 16.98 17.35
C PHE A 746 9.98 18.18 17.96
N GLY A 747 11.10 18.61 17.36
CA GLY A 747 11.95 19.64 17.96
C GLY A 747 12.74 19.20 19.20
N VAL A 748 12.65 17.93 19.58
CA VAL A 748 13.42 17.29 20.64
C VAL A 748 13.95 15.94 20.17
N GLN A 749 15.10 15.51 20.71
CA GLN A 749 15.68 14.21 20.40
C GLN A 749 14.89 13.09 21.05
N LEU A 750 14.39 12.15 20.26
CA LEU A 750 13.74 10.92 20.72
C LEU A 750 14.79 9.83 21.08
N PRO A 751 14.42 8.78 21.84
CA PRO A 751 13.21 8.64 22.66
C PRO A 751 13.15 9.65 23.82
N VAL A 752 11.95 9.96 24.31
CA VAL A 752 11.72 10.82 25.47
C VAL A 752 10.72 10.23 26.45
N VAL A 753 10.74 10.73 27.69
CA VAL A 753 9.66 10.55 28.65
C VAL A 753 8.95 11.89 28.82
N LEU A 754 7.62 11.89 28.70
CA LEU A 754 6.78 13.03 29.09
C LEU A 754 6.23 12.81 30.49
N ASP A 755 6.15 13.88 31.27
CA ASP A 755 5.49 13.90 32.56
C ASP A 755 3.95 13.96 32.46
N SER A 756 3.28 13.96 33.61
CA SER A 756 1.82 14.02 33.71
C SER A 756 1.21 15.37 33.29
N THR A 757 2.04 16.33 32.87
CA THR A 757 1.62 17.59 32.24
C THR A 757 1.93 17.65 30.74
N GLY A 758 2.61 16.63 30.19
CA GLY A 758 3.00 16.55 28.78
C GLY A 758 4.35 17.21 28.48
N ASN A 759 5.12 17.60 29.49
CA ASN A 759 6.45 18.18 29.30
C ASN A 759 7.53 17.11 29.28
N VAL A 760 8.59 17.33 28.49
CA VAL A 760 9.75 16.42 28.45
C VAL A 760 10.42 16.39 29.82
N GLN A 761 10.48 15.20 30.42
CA GLN A 761 11.07 14.98 31.72
C GLN A 761 12.60 15.12 31.64
N GLN A 762 13.15 16.11 32.35
CA GLN A 762 14.61 16.34 32.43
C GLN A 762 15.22 15.91 33.78
N ALA A 763 14.40 15.77 34.82
CA ALA A 763 14.81 15.45 36.19
C ALA A 763 13.99 14.27 36.74
N PRO A 764 14.39 13.65 37.86
CA PRO A 764 13.56 12.63 38.50
C PRO A 764 12.17 13.14 38.87
N VAL A 765 11.12 12.41 38.50
CA VAL A 765 9.71 12.72 38.81
C VAL A 765 9.05 11.49 39.43
N ASN A 766 8.21 11.70 40.44
CA ASN A 766 7.43 10.64 41.08
C ASN A 766 6.01 10.61 40.52
N TYR A 767 5.51 9.42 40.22
CA TYR A 767 4.19 9.17 39.65
C TYR A 767 3.39 8.21 40.52
N THR A 768 2.09 8.49 40.67
CA THR A 768 1.14 7.60 41.34
C THR A 768 0.61 6.49 40.45
N LEU A 769 0.75 6.63 39.12
CA LEU A 769 0.19 5.74 38.10
C LEU A 769 -1.34 5.60 38.22
N VAL A 770 -2.02 6.65 38.69
CA VAL A 770 -3.48 6.73 38.83
C VAL A 770 -4.02 7.85 37.94
N GLY A 771 -5.08 7.57 37.18
CA GLY A 771 -5.68 8.53 36.27
C GLY A 771 -4.67 8.98 35.21
N THR A 772 -4.45 10.28 35.10
CA THR A 772 -3.50 10.87 34.14
C THR A 772 -2.08 11.04 34.71
N ASP A 773 -1.84 10.65 35.97
CA ASP A 773 -0.54 10.80 36.62
C ASP A 773 0.38 9.59 36.34
N ALA A 774 0.78 9.47 35.08
CA ALA A 774 1.69 8.44 34.59
C ALA A 774 2.71 9.02 33.60
N PRO A 775 3.95 8.50 33.57
CA PRO A 775 4.92 8.86 32.56
C PRO A 775 4.53 8.27 31.22
N THR A 776 4.74 9.04 30.16
CA THR A 776 4.48 8.63 28.78
C THR A 776 5.79 8.49 28.04
N ILE A 777 6.13 7.29 27.57
CA ILE A 777 7.34 7.04 26.78
C ILE A 777 7.00 7.20 25.30
N ILE A 778 7.75 8.04 24.60
CA ILE A 778 7.58 8.30 23.16
C ILE A 778 8.87 7.91 22.45
N TRP A 779 8.75 7.13 21.37
CA TRP A 779 9.84 6.83 20.46
C TRP A 779 9.33 6.75 19.03
N ARG A 780 10.22 7.00 18.06
CA ARG A 780 9.92 6.89 16.64
C ARG A 780 10.85 5.86 15.99
N GLN A 781 10.27 5.04 15.15
CA GLN A 781 10.94 3.95 14.45
C GLN A 781 11.37 4.48 13.06
N ALA A 782 12.65 4.83 12.91
CA ALA A 782 13.24 5.32 11.66
C ALA A 782 13.41 4.21 10.61
N PHE A 783 13.52 2.96 11.05
CA PHE A 783 13.57 1.77 10.20
C PHE A 783 13.02 0.56 10.95
N GLY A 784 12.58 -0.47 10.23
CA GLY A 784 12.03 -1.68 10.86
C GLY A 784 13.01 -2.36 11.82
N THR A 785 12.48 -2.95 12.89
CA THR A 785 13.25 -3.76 13.86
C THR A 785 12.64 -5.16 14.01
N PRO A 786 13.45 -6.25 13.97
CA PRO A 786 12.95 -7.59 14.26
C PRO A 786 12.48 -7.76 15.72
N LEU A 787 13.01 -6.96 16.65
CA LEU A 787 12.64 -7.02 18.06
C LEU A 787 12.83 -5.67 18.74
N LEU A 788 11.76 -5.15 19.33
CA LEU A 788 11.78 -4.00 20.24
C LEU A 788 11.43 -4.47 21.66
N ARG A 789 12.18 -4.00 22.67
CA ARG A 789 11.91 -4.22 24.08
C ARG A 789 12.00 -2.93 24.89
N LEU A 790 11.07 -2.75 25.81
CA LEU A 790 11.13 -1.76 26.89
C LEU A 790 11.16 -2.52 28.21
N ASP A 791 12.22 -2.33 28.99
CA ASP A 791 12.40 -2.98 30.28
C ASP A 791 12.52 -1.96 31.41
N LEU A 792 11.96 -2.27 32.57
CA LEU A 792 12.24 -1.51 33.78
C LEU A 792 13.53 -2.02 34.43
N VAL A 793 14.43 -1.10 34.75
CA VAL A 793 15.70 -1.39 35.42
C VAL A 793 15.86 -0.52 36.68
N ALA A 794 16.76 -0.92 37.58
CA ALA A 794 17.04 -0.15 38.79
C ALA A 794 17.59 1.26 38.45
N SER A 795 17.30 2.25 39.30
CA SER A 795 17.67 3.66 39.06
C SER A 795 19.18 3.92 39.06
N ASP A 796 19.96 3.07 39.73
CA ASP A 796 21.42 3.14 39.82
C ASP A 796 22.14 2.52 38.61
N ILE A 797 21.41 1.84 37.71
CA ILE A 797 21.97 1.34 36.45
C ILE A 797 22.50 2.51 35.64
N SER A 798 23.75 2.35 35.21
CA SER A 798 24.43 3.22 34.25
C SER A 798 24.74 2.41 33.00
N LEU A 799 24.19 2.84 31.88
CA LEU A 799 24.46 2.28 30.56
C LEU A 799 24.82 3.41 29.60
N ASN A 800 25.96 3.29 28.94
CA ASN A 800 26.29 4.14 27.80
C ASN A 800 25.49 3.66 26.59
N GLY A 801 24.21 4.05 26.53
CA GLY A 801 23.33 3.71 25.42
C GLY A 801 23.84 4.28 24.08
N THR A 802 23.58 3.57 22.99
CA THR A 802 24.00 4.01 21.64
C THR A 802 23.34 5.32 21.24
N LEU A 803 22.14 5.60 21.76
CA LEU A 803 21.32 6.77 21.41
C LEU A 803 21.51 7.95 22.38
N ASN A 804 22.14 7.75 23.54
CA ASN A 804 22.28 8.76 24.59
C ASN A 804 23.38 9.81 24.33
N LYS A 805 24.12 9.72 23.21
CA LYS A 805 25.17 10.69 22.87
C LYS A 805 24.54 11.98 22.32
N ARG A 806 24.61 13.07 23.09
CA ARG A 806 24.27 14.42 22.62
C ARG A 806 25.35 14.92 21.66
N GLY A 807 25.03 14.97 20.36
CA GLY A 807 25.80 15.70 19.35
C GLY A 807 26.23 14.86 18.14
N ALA A 808 25.92 15.39 16.95
CA ALA A 808 26.41 15.07 15.60
C ALA A 808 26.58 13.59 15.21
N ILE A 809 25.78 13.18 14.20
CA ILE A 809 26.00 12.09 13.23
C ILE A 809 27.15 11.13 13.62
N SER A 810 26.84 10.10 14.40
CA SER A 810 27.82 9.11 14.82
C SER A 810 27.74 7.88 13.91
N PHE A 811 28.55 7.88 12.85
CA PHE A 811 28.86 6.65 12.13
C PHE A 811 29.83 5.81 12.95
N THR A 812 29.43 4.57 13.21
CA THR A 812 30.27 3.44 13.64
C THR A 812 31.09 3.65 14.91
N SER A 813 30.68 3.03 16.02
CA SER A 813 31.64 2.58 17.03
C SER A 813 31.45 1.09 17.30
N SER A 814 32.39 0.28 16.83
CA SER A 814 32.52 -1.13 17.20
C SER A 814 32.98 -1.23 18.65
N HIS A 815 32.05 -1.38 19.60
CA HIS A 815 32.41 -1.78 20.95
C HIS A 815 32.62 -3.31 20.99
N LYS A 816 33.80 -3.73 21.42
CA LYS A 816 34.13 -5.12 21.75
C LYS A 816 33.99 -5.31 23.27
N GLY A 817 33.00 -6.09 23.68
CA GLY A 817 32.78 -6.53 25.06
C GLY A 817 31.35 -6.26 25.53
N GLY A 818 30.50 -7.29 25.58
CA GLY A 818 29.11 -7.15 25.99
C GLY A 818 28.92 -7.08 27.52
N SER A 819 28.14 -6.12 27.99
CA SER A 819 27.67 -5.88 29.35
C SER A 819 26.15 -6.04 29.54
N PHE A 820 25.35 -6.13 28.47
CA PHE A 820 23.88 -6.14 28.47
C PHE A 820 23.29 -7.33 29.23
N ALA A 821 23.87 -8.53 29.11
CA ALA A 821 23.44 -9.70 29.88
C ALA A 821 23.65 -9.53 31.40
N LYS A 822 24.40 -8.51 31.82
CA LYS A 822 24.67 -8.17 33.23
C LYS A 822 23.82 -7.01 33.73
N VAL A 823 22.97 -6.40 32.89
CA VAL A 823 22.00 -5.38 33.33
C VAL A 823 20.76 -6.11 33.83
N PRO A 824 20.53 -6.22 35.16
CA PRO A 824 19.38 -6.94 35.68
C PRO A 824 18.11 -6.17 35.34
N THR A 825 17.20 -6.81 34.60
CA THR A 825 15.85 -6.28 34.33
C THR A 825 14.92 -6.66 35.47
N LEU A 826 14.14 -5.70 35.96
CA LEU A 826 13.11 -5.95 36.97
C LEU A 826 11.85 -6.56 36.35
N GLY A 827 11.58 -6.25 35.08
CA GLY A 827 10.50 -6.79 34.29
C GLY A 827 10.35 -6.03 32.97
N ALA A 828 9.78 -6.70 31.97
CA ALA A 828 9.46 -6.07 30.69
C ALA A 828 8.16 -5.26 30.78
N LEU A 829 8.19 -4.06 30.24
CA LEU A 829 7.04 -3.18 30.06
C LEU A 829 6.36 -3.43 28.71
N LEU A 830 7.15 -3.77 27.68
CA LEU A 830 6.68 -4.00 26.33
C LEU A 830 7.69 -4.86 25.56
N GLU A 831 7.19 -5.78 24.75
CA GLU A 831 7.97 -6.54 23.77
C GLU A 831 7.20 -6.65 22.46
N ILE A 832 7.80 -6.22 21.35
CA ILE A 832 7.18 -6.24 20.04
C ILE A 832 8.14 -6.89 19.03
N PRO A 833 7.78 -8.07 18.49
CA PRO A 833 8.49 -8.65 17.36
C PRO A 833 8.07 -7.97 16.04
N TYR A 834 9.03 -7.83 15.12
CA TYR A 834 8.82 -7.35 13.75
C TYR A 834 8.06 -6.01 13.67
N LEU A 835 8.54 -4.99 14.37
CA LEU A 835 7.94 -3.66 14.31
C LEU A 835 8.41 -2.94 13.03
N GLY A 836 7.46 -2.45 12.24
CA GLY A 836 7.73 -1.63 11.06
C GLY A 836 8.20 -0.22 11.41
N ARG A 837 8.75 0.51 10.42
CA ARG A 837 9.04 1.94 10.61
C ARG A 837 7.74 2.74 10.66
N ASN A 838 7.75 3.92 11.27
CA ASN A 838 6.62 4.84 11.07
C ASN A 838 6.78 5.76 9.85
N ASP A 839 5.71 6.46 9.49
CA ASP A 839 5.63 7.43 8.38
C ASP A 839 5.42 8.86 8.91
N GLU A 840 5.02 9.77 8.03
CA GLU A 840 4.82 11.19 8.32
C GLU A 840 3.35 11.54 8.61
N ASN A 841 2.45 10.54 8.66
CA ASN A 841 1.04 10.75 9.01
C ASN A 841 0.91 10.94 10.53
N GLU A 842 0.11 11.90 10.99
CA GLU A 842 -0.03 12.21 12.44
C GLU A 842 -0.45 10.99 13.27
N GLU A 843 -1.35 10.15 12.75
CA GLU A 843 -1.83 8.93 13.40
C GLU A 843 -0.80 7.80 13.49
N THR A 844 0.32 7.92 12.80
CA THR A 844 1.38 6.91 12.82
C THR A 844 2.75 7.52 13.07
N LEU A 845 2.87 8.82 13.27
CA LEU A 845 4.13 9.57 13.40
C LEU A 845 5.07 9.03 14.49
N ASP A 846 4.51 8.46 15.56
CA ASP A 846 5.18 8.03 16.76
C ASP A 846 4.63 6.70 17.29
N ASN A 847 5.41 6.07 18.18
CA ASN A 847 4.91 5.05 19.08
C ASN A 847 4.89 5.62 20.49
N THR A 848 3.77 5.42 21.17
CA THR A 848 3.56 5.94 22.53
C THR A 848 3.17 4.80 23.48
N LEU A 849 3.81 4.76 24.64
CA LEU A 849 3.45 3.88 25.75
C LEU A 849 3.19 4.72 27.01
N VAL A 850 1.95 4.69 27.50
CA VAL A 850 1.63 5.23 28.84
C VAL A 850 1.92 4.15 29.87
N LEU A 851 2.78 4.44 30.85
CA LEU A 851 3.16 3.46 31.85
C LEU A 851 1.98 3.12 32.76
N SER A 852 1.71 1.82 32.92
CA SER A 852 0.65 1.33 33.80
C SER A 852 1.20 0.87 35.15
N LYS A 853 0.32 0.58 36.13
CA LYS A 853 0.71 0.00 37.43
C LYS A 853 1.26 -1.42 37.35
N THR A 854 1.17 -2.07 36.19
CA THR A 854 1.63 -3.43 35.99
C THR A 854 2.70 -3.50 34.92
N PHE A 855 3.63 -4.44 35.09
CA PHE A 855 4.48 -4.90 34.00
C PHE A 855 3.62 -5.53 32.89
N ALA A 856 4.23 -5.81 31.73
CA ALA A 856 3.58 -6.58 30.67
C ALA A 856 3.07 -7.95 31.16
N ASN A 857 3.62 -8.46 32.27
CA ASN A 857 3.18 -9.71 32.87
C ASN A 857 1.98 -9.60 33.83
N GLY A 858 1.34 -8.44 33.91
CA GLY A 858 0.25 -8.19 34.86
C GLY A 858 0.69 -8.07 36.33
N THR A 859 1.95 -8.34 36.67
CA THR A 859 2.45 -8.15 38.04
C THR A 859 2.62 -6.66 38.35
N THR A 860 2.27 -6.28 39.57
CA THR A 860 2.32 -4.89 40.01
C THR A 860 3.75 -4.38 40.12
N ILE A 861 4.01 -3.20 39.55
CA ILE A 861 5.26 -2.49 39.74
C ILE A 861 5.29 -1.93 41.17
N ARG A 862 6.29 -2.32 41.96
CA ARG A 862 6.41 -1.87 43.35
C ARG A 862 6.83 -0.41 43.42
N SER A 863 6.49 0.28 44.50
CA SER A 863 7.01 1.62 44.76
C SER A 863 8.54 1.63 44.80
N GLY A 864 9.16 2.61 44.16
CA GLY A 864 10.61 2.70 44.03
C GLY A 864 11.04 3.67 42.93
N SER A 865 12.35 3.81 42.76
CA SER A 865 12.94 4.63 41.70
C SER A 865 13.57 3.75 40.63
N TYR A 866 13.19 3.98 39.37
CA TYR A 866 13.52 3.13 38.24
C TYR A 866 13.99 3.94 37.03
N LYS A 867 14.48 3.24 36.00
CA LYS A 867 14.66 3.77 34.64
C LYS A 867 14.06 2.79 33.64
N VAL A 868 13.71 3.30 32.46
CA VAL A 868 13.28 2.51 31.31
C VAL A 868 14.48 2.30 30.38
N LEU A 869 14.75 1.06 30.03
CA LEU A 869 15.74 0.65 29.05
C LEU A 869 15.02 0.25 27.77
N LEU A 870 15.19 1.05 26.71
CA LEU A 870 14.74 0.70 25.36
C LEU A 870 15.86 -0.06 24.63
N ARG A 871 15.50 -1.16 23.98
CA ARG A 871 16.39 -1.95 23.12
C ARG A 871 15.70 -2.29 21.80
N ALA A 872 16.33 -1.94 20.69
CA ALA A 872 15.87 -2.27 19.34
C ALA A 872 16.95 -3.04 18.58
N LEU A 873 16.62 -4.23 18.07
CA LEU A 873 17.55 -5.04 17.30
C LEU A 873 17.69 -4.47 15.89
N ARG A 874 18.92 -4.27 15.39
CA ARG A 874 19.12 -3.89 13.99
C ARG A 874 18.72 -5.04 13.07
N VAL A 875 18.31 -4.72 11.85
CA VAL A 875 17.94 -5.73 10.85
C VAL A 875 19.14 -6.66 10.59
N THR A 876 18.90 -7.97 10.52
CA THR A 876 19.93 -9.04 10.48
C THR A 876 20.87 -9.13 11.69
N GLY A 877 20.55 -8.41 12.78
CA GLY A 877 21.27 -8.48 14.04
C GLY A 877 21.09 -9.81 14.76
N ASP A 878 22.11 -10.25 15.50
CA ASP A 878 22.03 -11.41 16.38
C ASP A 878 21.44 -10.99 17.74
N PRO A 879 20.27 -11.52 18.15
CA PRO A 879 19.62 -11.15 19.40
C PRO A 879 20.43 -11.52 20.66
N THR A 880 21.46 -12.37 20.53
CA THR A 880 22.37 -12.72 21.61
C THR A 880 23.56 -11.75 21.72
N ASN A 881 23.73 -10.85 20.74
CA ASN A 881 24.84 -9.93 20.65
C ASN A 881 24.41 -8.47 20.88
N GLU A 882 24.87 -7.89 21.98
CA GLU A 882 24.62 -6.50 22.36
C GLU A 882 24.98 -5.47 21.30
N ALA A 883 26.07 -5.67 20.56
CA ALA A 883 26.52 -4.69 19.56
C ALA A 883 25.52 -4.52 18.40
N ASP A 884 24.60 -5.47 18.24
CA ASP A 884 23.57 -5.47 17.21
C ASP A 884 22.29 -4.76 17.66
N TYR A 885 22.23 -4.29 18.91
CA TYR A 885 21.12 -3.49 19.44
C TYR A 885 21.43 -1.99 19.45
N GLU A 886 20.39 -1.20 19.22
CA GLU A 886 20.32 0.18 19.66
C GLU A 886 19.68 0.26 21.04
N SER A 887 20.21 1.13 21.89
CA SER A 887 19.71 1.26 23.25
C SER A 887 19.63 2.70 23.74
N TRP A 888 18.60 2.96 24.53
CA TRP A 888 18.36 4.23 25.21
C TRP A 888 17.97 3.97 26.67
N LEU A 889 18.40 4.86 27.57
CA LEU A 889 18.11 4.75 29.00
C LEU A 889 17.45 6.05 29.47
N SER A 890 16.27 5.94 30.05
CA SER A 890 15.47 7.10 30.45
C SER A 890 16.05 7.84 31.66
N PRO A 891 15.56 9.08 31.92
CA PRO A 891 15.63 9.70 33.25
C PRO A 891 14.98 8.82 34.33
N ILE A 892 15.25 9.14 35.60
CA ILE A 892 14.69 8.39 36.73
C ILE A 892 13.18 8.63 36.85
N ILE A 893 12.41 7.55 36.89
CA ILE A 893 10.98 7.54 37.12
C ILE A 893 10.76 6.96 38.51
N GLY A 894 10.24 7.77 39.43
CA GLY A 894 9.77 7.31 40.73
C GLY A 894 8.34 6.83 40.64
N ILE A 895 8.03 5.70 41.27
CA ILE A 895 6.69 5.14 41.36
C ILE A 895 6.29 5.11 42.82
N SER A 896 5.17 5.73 43.14
CA SER A 896 4.50 5.64 44.44
C SER A 896 3.20 4.88 44.23
N ALA A 897 3.25 3.56 44.40
CA ALA A 897 2.14 2.63 44.14
C ALA A 897 0.91 2.91 45.03
#